data_AF-A0AAV1IHX2-F1
#
_entry.id   AF-A0AAV1IHX2-F1
#
_cell.length_a   1.000
_cell.length_b   1.000
_cell.length_c   1.000
_cell.angle_alpha   90.00
_cell.angle_beta   90.00
_cell.angle_gamma   90.00
#
_symmetry.space_group_name_H-M   'P 1'
#
loop_
_entity.id
_entity.type
_entity.pdbx_description
1 polymer ?
#
loop_
_entity_poly.entity_id
_entity_poly.type
_entity_poly.pdbx_seq_one_letter_code
_entity_poly.pdbx_strand_id
1 'polypeptide(L)'
;MRVCKANLHNASCRQSSLQSMSSLQMGGVPPLLRAKYRYTAASGLLRLSVMPLRLGKRRTICMAPEAADVIIKDVVLVGGGHSHVEVLRSFGMKPMPGVRLTLITKDIRTAYSGMLPGYVSGFYSYDECHVDLNRLARYANARMILQPATGLDLKKQEVHLEGRPPIGYDVLSLDTGITPSAQGVPGALEHATPVKPVHNFVERFQKLLARACELDRDLTVAVVGGGAGGIELSLSMHHRMTEELQRTSARKVKVKLFSKSRILAQHTRAARAKFLRIMQEKGLELHEGVRVVAVEAGRLLLESQPPEAFDECLWCTQAAAPAWLRQTGLNLDDRGFVAIDEDLRAQAGPGNVFCVGDMASSVKHVRPKAGVYAVRQGPPLTDNIRRLLSGRKLKPFKPQSRHLSLITTGNEYAVATRGFFCVEGAWLRTWKDRIDRAWMDKYGRDLDFDSMQGSTLATPGSKRDSISMDAQAVAVLSAAKMRCGGCGSKVGASVLSRVLARLQQQGSGAAEVLVGLGEADDAAVVKAPPPGHVLVHTVDFFRSFVSDPFVFGKVAAVHALGDCHAMGATATTALATAVVPYGPESKAEGDLNHMMAGAMEALSEAGCLLVGGHTSEGAELALGFSVNGEAKETELMRKCGLKPGQVLILTKPLGSGVLFAADMSGKAKGSWVSEALQHMQHSSAAAVACLREAGATGCSDVTGFGLIGNLAEMTRASQVTARLNAAAVPLMEGALHCSTSGVASSLLPDNLKAAAAVENADEAAKLRTWPLLFDPQTSGGFPEKPQNRLCIG
;
A
#
# COMPACT_ATOMS: atom_id res chain seq x y z
N MET A 1 -15.01 55.68 11.49
CA MET A 1 -15.62 57.02 11.59
C MET A 1 -16.34 57.13 12.94
N ARG A 2 -16.05 58.18 13.74
CA ARG A 2 -16.62 58.61 15.06
C ARG A 2 -16.57 57.57 16.21
N VAL A 3 -15.59 57.58 17.13
CA VAL A 3 -15.29 58.47 18.29
C VAL A 3 -16.06 58.12 19.58
N CYS A 4 -15.33 57.63 20.60
CA CYS A 4 -15.28 58.00 22.05
C CYS A 4 -14.54 56.88 22.83
N LYS A 5 -13.29 57.01 23.36
CA LYS A 5 -12.83 57.64 24.65
C LYS A 5 -13.68 57.23 25.86
N ALA A 6 -13.20 56.78 27.04
CA ALA A 6 -11.85 56.74 27.64
C ALA A 6 -11.84 55.88 28.94
N ASN A 7 -10.62 55.52 29.41
CA ASN A 7 -10.10 55.46 30.80
C ASN A 7 -10.76 54.53 31.85
N LEU A 8 -10.06 53.52 32.38
CA LEU A 8 -9.01 53.46 33.43
C LEU A 8 -9.56 53.25 34.87
N HIS A 9 -8.88 52.32 35.56
CA HIS A 9 -8.71 52.13 37.02
C HIS A 9 -9.52 51.06 37.79
N ASN A 10 -8.76 50.05 38.26
CA ASN A 10 -8.67 49.49 39.62
C ASN A 10 -9.87 49.66 40.57
N ALA A 11 -10.32 48.56 41.18
CA ALA A 11 -9.98 48.26 42.58
C ALA A 11 -10.66 46.96 43.07
N SER A 12 -10.02 46.38 44.07
CA SER A 12 -10.32 45.21 44.88
C SER A 12 -11.63 45.26 45.69
N CYS A 13 -12.05 44.06 46.13
CA CYS A 13 -12.29 43.63 47.53
C CYS A 13 -13.68 43.05 47.87
N ARG A 14 -13.61 41.88 48.53
CA ARG A 14 -14.44 41.34 49.65
C ARG A 14 -15.82 40.70 49.39
N GLN A 15 -15.80 39.36 49.56
CA GLN A 15 -16.57 38.55 50.53
C GLN A 15 -17.83 39.13 51.18
N SER A 16 -18.96 38.39 51.07
CA SER A 16 -19.65 37.67 52.17
C SER A 16 -21.03 37.22 51.67
N SER A 17 -21.36 35.92 51.66
CA SER A 17 -22.14 35.19 52.68
C SER A 17 -23.52 34.77 52.12
N LEU A 18 -23.85 33.48 52.20
CA LEU A 18 -25.13 32.98 52.72
C LEU A 18 -25.17 31.44 52.64
N GLN A 19 -25.38 30.83 53.81
CA GLN A 19 -25.78 29.45 54.01
C GLN A 19 -27.32 29.36 53.90
N SER A 20 -27.86 28.28 53.33
CA SER A 20 -28.90 27.47 54.00
C SER A 20 -29.18 26.12 53.30
N MET A 21 -29.30 25.11 54.16
CA MET A 21 -30.20 23.94 54.10
C MET A 21 -29.90 22.65 53.29
N SER A 22 -29.45 21.65 54.07
CA SER A 22 -30.05 20.32 54.32
C SER A 22 -30.07 19.21 53.25
N SER A 23 -29.22 18.21 53.51
CA SER A 23 -29.43 16.74 53.55
C SER A 23 -30.13 16.00 52.39
N LEU A 24 -29.35 15.16 51.66
CA LEU A 24 -29.40 13.68 51.80
C LEU A 24 -28.31 12.99 50.94
N GLN A 25 -27.45 12.26 51.65
CA GLN A 25 -26.75 10.98 51.35
C GLN A 25 -26.00 10.68 50.03
N MET A 26 -24.71 10.34 50.28
CA MET A 26 -23.93 9.18 49.79
C MET A 26 -22.98 9.34 48.58
N GLY A 27 -21.68 9.31 48.92
CA GLY A 27 -20.55 8.72 48.16
C GLY A 27 -19.86 9.67 47.18
N GLY A 28 -18.63 10.16 47.36
CA GLY A 28 -17.52 9.70 48.20
C GLY A 28 -16.25 9.55 47.34
N VAL A 29 -15.59 10.67 47.02
CA VAL A 29 -14.25 10.73 46.41
C VAL A 29 -13.33 11.48 47.39
N PRO A 30 -12.18 10.93 47.81
CA PRO A 30 -11.25 11.66 48.67
C PRO A 30 -10.06 12.26 47.90
N PRO A 31 -9.64 13.50 48.21
CA PRO A 31 -8.37 14.06 47.77
C PRO A 31 -7.28 14.02 48.87
N LEU A 32 -6.07 13.69 48.40
CA LEU A 32 -4.71 14.14 48.77
C LEU A 32 -4.45 14.86 50.12
N LEU A 33 -3.60 14.18 50.92
CA LEU A 33 -2.31 14.63 51.47
C LEU A 33 -2.18 16.01 52.15
N ARG A 34 -1.98 15.98 53.48
CA ARG A 34 -1.12 16.94 54.20
C ARG A 34 -0.10 16.19 55.06
N ALA A 35 1.17 16.35 54.72
CA ALA A 35 2.32 15.85 55.46
C ALA A 35 2.68 16.78 56.64
N LYS A 36 3.14 16.20 57.75
CA LYS A 36 3.88 16.89 58.81
C LYS A 36 5.33 16.44 58.74
N TYR A 37 6.25 17.35 58.44
CA TYR A 37 7.69 17.14 58.60
C TYR A 37 8.13 17.59 59.99
N ARG A 38 9.04 16.83 60.61
CA ARG A 38 9.93 17.31 61.68
C ARG A 38 11.36 17.07 61.20
N TYR A 39 12.16 18.13 61.25
CA TYR A 39 13.61 18.10 61.01
C TYR A 39 14.33 18.16 62.36
N THR A 40 15.39 17.37 62.49
CA THR A 40 16.55 17.70 63.35
C THR A 40 17.81 17.31 62.58
N ALA A 41 18.79 18.21 62.55
CA ALA A 41 20.04 18.09 61.83
C ALA A 41 21.16 17.70 62.79
N ALA A 42 21.97 16.69 62.44
CA ALA A 42 23.32 16.51 62.98
C ALA A 42 24.15 15.58 62.09
N SER A 43 25.35 16.04 61.74
CA SER A 43 26.53 15.32 61.23
C SER A 43 26.44 14.54 59.90
N GLY A 44 27.34 14.90 58.97
CA GLY A 44 27.51 14.28 57.67
C GLY A 44 28.17 12.90 57.69
N LEU A 45 28.22 12.30 56.48
CA LEU A 45 28.60 10.93 56.08
C LEU A 45 27.42 9.94 55.98
N LEU A 46 26.93 9.76 54.75
CA LEU A 46 25.99 8.71 54.36
C LEU A 46 26.77 7.43 53.99
N ARG A 47 26.74 6.44 54.88
CA ARG A 47 26.87 5.01 54.54
C ARG A 47 25.45 4.42 54.51
N LEU A 48 25.04 3.83 53.39
CA LEU A 48 23.77 3.09 53.29
C LEU A 48 24.06 1.58 53.23
N SER A 49 23.88 0.94 54.39
CA SER A 49 23.53 -0.48 54.48
C SER A 49 22.01 -0.57 54.50
N VAL A 50 21.43 -1.40 53.62
CA VAL A 50 19.98 -1.61 53.53
C VAL A 50 19.67 -2.97 54.16
N MET A 51 19.13 -2.95 55.38
CA MET A 51 18.31 -4.04 55.91
C MET A 51 16.86 -3.87 55.41
N PRO A 52 16.14 -4.98 55.15
CA PRO A 52 15.01 -4.98 54.23
C PRO A 52 13.69 -4.52 54.90
N LEU A 53 13.11 -3.44 54.38
CA LEU A 53 11.70 -3.12 54.57
C LEU A 53 10.86 -4.02 53.65
N ARG A 54 9.99 -4.84 54.24
CA ARG A 54 8.93 -5.57 53.53
C ARG A 54 7.91 -4.57 52.95
N LEU A 55 8.19 -4.09 51.75
CA LEU A 55 7.22 -3.41 50.89
C LEU A 55 6.44 -4.47 50.11
N GLY A 56 5.11 -4.38 50.17
CA GLY A 56 4.21 -5.17 49.35
C GLY A 56 4.58 -5.03 47.88
N LYS A 57 4.68 -6.16 47.18
CA LYS A 57 5.01 -6.26 45.76
C LYS A 57 4.00 -5.50 44.90
N ARG A 58 4.18 -4.19 44.70
CA ARG A 58 3.81 -3.56 43.44
C ARG A 58 5.02 -3.71 42.53
N ARG A 59 5.01 -4.78 41.73
CA ARG A 59 5.90 -4.89 40.56
C ARG A 59 5.62 -3.66 39.70
N THR A 60 6.57 -2.75 39.60
CA THR A 60 6.70 -1.94 38.39
C THR A 60 7.01 -2.95 37.28
N ILE A 61 5.97 -3.44 36.62
CA ILE A 61 6.12 -4.27 35.44
C ILE A 61 6.57 -3.29 34.36
N CYS A 62 7.88 -3.22 34.10
CA CYS A 62 8.31 -2.97 32.73
C CYS A 62 7.58 -4.04 31.90
N MET A 63 6.59 -3.64 31.11
CA MET A 63 5.90 -4.59 30.25
C MET A 63 6.95 -5.12 29.28
N ALA A 64 7.47 -6.32 29.57
CA ALA A 64 8.27 -7.06 28.63
C ALA A 64 7.43 -7.22 27.36
N PRO A 65 8.02 -7.06 26.16
CA PRO A 65 7.29 -7.28 24.92
C PRO A 65 6.59 -8.64 24.99
N GLU A 66 5.32 -8.70 24.58
CA GLU A 66 4.64 -9.98 24.49
C GLU A 66 5.36 -10.82 23.44
N ALA A 67 5.54 -12.12 23.69
CA ALA A 67 6.28 -13.01 22.80
C ALA A 67 5.70 -13.08 21.37
N ALA A 68 4.49 -12.54 21.15
CA ALA A 68 3.83 -12.41 19.86
C ALA A 68 4.42 -11.28 18.98
N ASP A 69 5.06 -10.28 19.57
CA ASP A 69 5.54 -9.07 18.87
C ASP A 69 6.95 -9.23 18.28
N VAL A 70 7.67 -10.28 18.66
CA VAL A 70 9.04 -10.53 18.18
C VAL A 70 8.99 -11.28 16.85
N ILE A 71 9.48 -10.65 15.79
CA ILE A 71 9.53 -11.30 14.46
C ILE A 71 10.71 -12.27 14.41
N ILE A 72 10.43 -13.53 14.04
CA ILE A 72 11.42 -14.61 13.98
C ILE A 72 11.61 -15.09 12.54
N LYS A 73 10.51 -15.28 11.81
CA LYS A 73 10.52 -15.83 10.44
C LYS A 73 9.82 -14.89 9.47
N ASP A 74 10.39 -14.75 8.27
CA ASP A 74 9.81 -14.01 7.15
C ASP A 74 9.22 -14.96 6.12
N VAL A 75 7.92 -14.76 5.83
CA VAL A 75 7.25 -15.39 4.69
C VAL A 75 7.03 -14.31 3.63
N VAL A 76 7.62 -14.51 2.46
CA VAL A 76 7.52 -13.59 1.33
C VAL A 76 6.67 -14.21 0.23
N LEU A 77 5.60 -13.52 -0.13
CA LEU A 77 4.67 -13.85 -1.21
C LEU A 77 4.93 -12.89 -2.38
N VAL A 78 5.41 -13.41 -3.52
CA VAL A 78 5.66 -12.61 -4.72
C VAL A 78 4.49 -12.78 -5.70
N GLY A 79 3.71 -11.73 -5.88
CA GLY A 79 2.50 -11.65 -6.70
C GLY A 79 1.21 -11.88 -5.90
N GLY A 80 0.19 -11.05 -6.11
CA GLY A 80 -1.14 -11.21 -5.52
C GLY A 80 -2.04 -12.17 -6.29
N GLY A 81 -1.54 -13.33 -6.72
CA GLY A 81 -2.33 -14.30 -7.46
C GLY A 81 -3.39 -15.01 -6.61
N HIS A 82 -4.23 -15.82 -7.27
CA HIS A 82 -5.40 -16.47 -6.67
C HIS A 82 -5.05 -17.40 -5.50
N SER A 83 -3.83 -17.92 -5.43
CA SER A 83 -3.40 -18.78 -4.32
C SER A 83 -2.94 -17.94 -3.13
N HIS A 84 -2.20 -16.87 -3.39
CA HIS A 84 -1.69 -15.98 -2.34
C HIS A 84 -2.79 -15.18 -1.63
N VAL A 85 -3.89 -14.81 -2.31
CA VAL A 85 -5.04 -14.18 -1.63
C VAL A 85 -5.63 -15.10 -0.54
N GLU A 86 -5.62 -16.42 -0.76
CA GLU A 86 -6.04 -17.38 0.27
C GLU A 86 -5.02 -17.52 1.40
N VAL A 87 -3.72 -17.41 1.11
CA VAL A 87 -2.69 -17.38 2.15
C VAL A 87 -2.90 -16.17 3.06
N LEU A 88 -3.03 -14.96 2.48
CA LEU A 88 -3.27 -13.72 3.24
C LEU A 88 -4.54 -13.84 4.09
N ARG A 89 -5.67 -14.25 3.47
CA ARG A 89 -6.94 -14.44 4.19
C ARG A 89 -6.79 -15.41 5.36
N SER A 90 -6.15 -16.56 5.15
CA SER A 90 -5.98 -17.57 6.20
C SER A 90 -5.05 -17.10 7.32
N PHE A 91 -4.02 -16.31 7.02
CA PHE A 91 -3.15 -15.71 8.04
C PHE A 91 -3.87 -14.60 8.83
N GLY A 92 -4.75 -13.80 8.19
CA GLY A 92 -5.60 -12.86 8.91
C GLY A 92 -6.62 -13.53 9.82
N MET A 93 -7.23 -14.64 9.37
CA MET A 93 -8.14 -15.43 10.22
C MET A 93 -7.42 -16.14 11.39
N LYS A 94 -6.17 -16.56 11.16
CA LYS A 94 -5.39 -17.32 12.16
C LYS A 94 -3.92 -16.89 12.09
N PRO A 95 -3.53 -15.80 12.74
CA PRO A 95 -2.15 -15.35 12.76
C PRO A 95 -1.21 -16.43 13.30
N MET A 96 0.06 -16.38 12.90
CA MET A 96 1.11 -17.25 13.44
C MET A 96 2.12 -16.36 14.19
N PRO A 97 2.12 -16.37 15.54
CA PRO A 97 3.03 -15.52 16.32
C PRO A 97 4.49 -15.71 15.93
N GLY A 98 5.22 -14.61 15.75
CA GLY A 98 6.61 -14.60 15.32
C GLY A 98 6.85 -14.77 13.81
N VAL A 99 5.78 -14.81 13.00
CA VAL A 99 5.88 -14.79 11.53
C VAL A 99 5.50 -13.41 11.00
N ARG A 100 6.39 -12.80 10.23
CA ARG A 100 6.07 -11.63 9.41
C ARG A 100 5.72 -12.08 8.00
N LEU A 101 4.53 -11.70 7.55
CA LEU A 101 4.08 -11.96 6.19
C LEU A 101 4.34 -10.72 5.33
N THR A 102 4.94 -10.89 4.15
CA THR A 102 5.20 -9.82 3.19
C THR A 102 4.61 -10.17 1.82
N LEU A 103 3.76 -9.31 1.27
CA LEU A 103 3.29 -9.38 -0.11
C LEU A 103 4.08 -8.38 -0.97
N ILE A 104 4.83 -8.90 -1.94
CA ILE A 104 5.49 -8.12 -2.99
C ILE A 104 4.62 -8.22 -4.24
N THR A 105 4.14 -7.09 -4.76
CA THR A 105 3.30 -7.05 -5.96
C THR A 105 3.50 -5.74 -6.69
N LYS A 106 3.29 -5.73 -8.00
CA LYS A 106 3.23 -4.47 -8.77
C LYS A 106 1.82 -3.90 -8.87
N ASP A 107 0.81 -4.73 -8.57
CA ASP A 107 -0.60 -4.40 -8.72
C ASP A 107 -1.22 -4.26 -7.32
N ILE A 108 -1.93 -3.15 -7.07
CA ILE A 108 -2.69 -2.90 -5.83
C ILE A 108 -3.99 -3.72 -5.77
N ARG A 109 -4.45 -4.20 -6.93
CA ARG A 109 -5.66 -4.99 -7.12
C ARG A 109 -5.37 -6.13 -8.09
N THR A 110 -5.93 -7.31 -7.80
CA THR A 110 -5.76 -8.49 -8.65
C THR A 110 -7.10 -8.89 -9.27
N ALA A 111 -7.11 -9.11 -10.59
CA ALA A 111 -8.32 -9.46 -11.30
C ALA A 111 -8.70 -10.92 -11.09
N TYR A 112 -9.96 -11.18 -10.73
CA TYR A 112 -10.49 -12.53 -10.73
C TYR A 112 -10.90 -12.93 -12.15
N SER A 113 -10.02 -13.68 -12.82
CA SER A 113 -10.17 -14.05 -14.23
C SER A 113 -11.49 -14.73 -14.59
N GLY A 114 -12.15 -15.40 -13.63
CA GLY A 114 -13.48 -16.02 -13.83
C GLY A 114 -14.60 -15.01 -14.06
N MET A 115 -14.48 -13.78 -13.56
CA MET A 115 -15.46 -12.70 -13.74
C MET A 115 -15.13 -11.75 -14.89
N LEU A 116 -13.95 -11.86 -15.50
CA LEU A 116 -13.53 -10.95 -16.57
C LEU A 116 -14.53 -10.90 -17.74
N PRO A 117 -15.06 -12.02 -18.28
CA PRO A 117 -16.05 -11.94 -19.35
C PRO A 117 -17.34 -11.26 -18.92
N GLY A 118 -17.75 -11.41 -17.66
CA GLY A 118 -18.90 -10.70 -17.10
C GLY A 118 -18.68 -9.19 -17.00
N TYR A 119 -17.46 -8.77 -16.63
CA TYR A 119 -17.07 -7.36 -16.67
C TYR A 119 -17.11 -6.80 -18.10
N VAL A 120 -16.54 -7.53 -19.08
CA VAL A 120 -16.57 -7.15 -20.51
C VAL A 120 -17.99 -7.03 -21.02
N SER A 121 -18.90 -7.91 -20.58
CA SER A 121 -20.33 -7.84 -20.90
C SER A 121 -21.08 -6.70 -20.21
N GLY A 122 -20.50 -6.04 -19.20
CA GLY A 122 -21.16 -5.00 -18.40
C GLY A 122 -21.96 -5.51 -17.18
N PHE A 123 -21.83 -6.79 -16.81
CA PHE A 123 -22.52 -7.38 -15.65
C PHE A 123 -21.85 -7.08 -14.30
N TYR A 124 -20.56 -6.73 -14.33
CA TYR A 124 -19.77 -6.43 -13.14
C TYR A 124 -19.09 -5.07 -13.30
N SER A 125 -19.05 -4.32 -12.20
CA SER A 125 -18.14 -3.19 -12.06
C SER A 125 -16.69 -3.65 -11.91
N TYR A 126 -15.76 -2.71 -12.03
CA TYR A 126 -14.34 -2.98 -11.82
C TYR A 126 -14.05 -3.49 -10.40
N ASP A 127 -14.68 -2.88 -9.39
CA ASP A 127 -14.49 -3.25 -7.98
C ASP A 127 -15.04 -4.65 -7.67
N GLU A 128 -16.11 -5.09 -8.33
CA GLU A 128 -16.70 -6.42 -8.11
C GLU A 128 -15.85 -7.57 -8.67
N CYS A 129 -15.00 -7.31 -9.66
CA CYS A 129 -14.17 -8.34 -10.30
C CYS A 129 -12.69 -8.30 -9.88
N HIS A 130 -12.31 -7.42 -8.95
CA HIS A 130 -10.93 -7.28 -8.46
C HIS A 130 -10.85 -7.42 -6.94
N VAL A 131 -9.89 -8.22 -6.47
CA VAL A 131 -9.58 -8.30 -5.04
C VAL A 131 -8.65 -7.14 -4.68
N ASP A 132 -9.03 -6.37 -3.66
CA ASP A 132 -8.21 -5.30 -3.09
C ASP A 132 -7.10 -5.90 -2.22
N LEU A 133 -5.87 -5.89 -2.74
CA LEU A 133 -4.74 -6.54 -2.07
C LEU A 133 -4.26 -5.74 -0.86
N ASN A 134 -4.44 -4.42 -0.84
CA ASN A 134 -4.09 -3.61 0.33
C ASN A 134 -5.00 -3.93 1.49
N ARG A 135 -6.31 -3.95 1.25
CA ARG A 135 -7.29 -4.31 2.28
C ARG A 135 -7.05 -5.72 2.81
N LEU A 136 -6.77 -6.68 1.92
CA LEU A 136 -6.49 -8.05 2.32
C LEU A 136 -5.14 -8.18 3.07
N ALA A 137 -4.11 -7.45 2.66
CA ALA A 137 -2.83 -7.41 3.37
C ALA A 137 -3.00 -6.80 4.76
N ARG A 138 -3.79 -5.72 4.89
CA ARG A 138 -4.15 -5.11 6.17
C ARG A 138 -4.84 -6.12 7.09
N TYR A 139 -5.84 -6.84 6.59
CA TYR A 139 -6.51 -7.92 7.33
C TYR A 139 -5.54 -9.01 7.80
N ALA A 140 -4.52 -9.33 6.99
CA ALA A 140 -3.52 -10.32 7.31
C ALA A 140 -2.38 -9.82 8.23
N ASN A 141 -2.39 -8.54 8.61
CA ASN A 141 -1.23 -7.83 9.18
C ASN A 141 0.06 -8.05 8.35
N ALA A 142 -0.07 -8.10 7.03
CA ALA A 142 1.02 -8.33 6.10
C ALA A 142 1.67 -7.01 5.69
N ARG A 143 3.01 -7.02 5.58
CA ARG A 143 3.75 -5.96 4.91
C ARG A 143 3.42 -5.96 3.43
N MET A 144 2.96 -4.84 2.90
CA MET A 144 2.70 -4.69 1.47
C MET A 144 3.83 -3.89 0.82
N ILE A 145 4.44 -4.45 -0.22
CA ILE A 145 5.47 -3.81 -1.02
C ILE A 145 4.94 -3.71 -2.45
N LEU A 146 4.60 -2.49 -2.86
CA LEU A 146 4.09 -2.20 -4.19
C LEU A 146 5.25 -1.92 -5.16
N GLN A 147 6.05 -2.94 -5.48
CA GLN A 147 7.17 -2.87 -6.42
C GLN A 147 7.28 -4.16 -7.24
N PRO A 148 7.64 -4.10 -8.54
CA PRO A 148 7.95 -5.29 -9.32
C PRO A 148 9.16 -6.05 -8.76
N ALA A 149 9.02 -7.37 -8.65
CA ALA A 149 10.15 -8.27 -8.44
C ALA A 149 10.90 -8.47 -9.76
N THR A 150 12.23 -8.32 -9.72
CA THR A 150 13.11 -8.37 -10.88
C THR A 150 13.99 -9.62 -10.92
N GLY A 151 14.17 -10.30 -9.78
CA GLY A 151 15.00 -11.51 -9.70
C GLY A 151 15.00 -12.15 -8.32
N LEU A 152 15.73 -13.25 -8.19
CA LEU A 152 15.93 -13.99 -6.94
C LEU A 152 17.41 -14.33 -6.77
N ASP A 153 17.93 -14.20 -5.55
CA ASP A 153 19.17 -14.82 -5.12
C ASP A 153 18.82 -15.98 -4.17
N LEU A 154 18.82 -17.20 -4.71
CA LEU A 154 18.48 -18.40 -3.94
C LEU A 154 19.53 -18.76 -2.88
N LYS A 155 20.78 -18.29 -3.03
CA LYS A 155 21.85 -18.55 -2.06
C LYS A 155 21.75 -17.62 -0.87
N LYS A 156 21.50 -16.33 -1.11
CA LYS A 156 21.28 -15.33 -0.07
C LYS A 156 19.86 -15.34 0.50
N GLN A 157 18.93 -16.03 -0.17
CA GLN A 157 17.51 -16.06 0.16
C GLN A 157 16.88 -14.67 0.09
N GLU A 158 17.06 -14.02 -1.06
CA GLU A 158 16.65 -12.64 -1.29
C GLU A 158 15.79 -12.52 -2.56
N VAL A 159 14.77 -11.64 -2.51
CA VAL A 159 13.99 -11.20 -3.66
C VAL A 159 14.51 -9.83 -4.10
N HIS A 160 14.97 -9.73 -5.34
CA HIS A 160 15.41 -8.47 -5.91
C HIS A 160 14.20 -7.66 -6.39
N LEU A 161 14.22 -6.38 -6.08
CA LEU A 161 13.18 -5.42 -6.42
C LEU A 161 13.77 -4.28 -7.25
N GLU A 162 12.96 -3.68 -8.08
CA GLU A 162 13.34 -2.47 -8.81
C GLU A 162 13.45 -1.27 -7.85
N GLY A 163 14.52 -0.47 -7.99
CA GLY A 163 14.68 0.82 -7.29
C GLY A 163 14.94 0.77 -5.78
N ARG A 164 15.18 -0.40 -5.18
CA ARG A 164 15.37 -0.52 -3.72
C ARG A 164 16.18 -1.75 -3.31
N PRO A 165 16.69 -1.82 -2.06
CA PRO A 165 17.38 -3.01 -1.57
C PRO A 165 16.50 -4.28 -1.64
N PRO A 166 17.12 -5.47 -1.76
CA PRO A 166 16.40 -6.73 -1.86
C PRO A 166 15.74 -7.13 -0.52
N ILE A 167 14.69 -7.96 -0.60
CA ILE A 167 13.93 -8.44 0.56
C ILE A 167 14.35 -9.88 0.90
N GLY A 168 14.91 -10.09 2.09
CA GLY A 168 15.24 -11.42 2.60
C GLY A 168 14.00 -12.26 2.95
N TYR A 169 14.10 -13.58 2.87
CA TYR A 169 13.01 -14.50 3.21
C TYR A 169 13.49 -15.77 3.95
N ASP A 170 12.67 -16.30 4.85
CA ASP A 170 12.82 -17.68 5.38
C ASP A 170 11.97 -18.66 4.56
N VAL A 171 10.82 -18.22 4.05
CA VAL A 171 9.95 -18.97 3.14
C VAL A 171 9.52 -18.06 2.01
N LEU A 172 9.66 -18.54 0.77
CA LEU A 172 9.27 -17.81 -0.44
C LEU A 172 8.13 -18.55 -1.14
N SER A 173 7.14 -17.82 -1.65
CA SER A 173 6.14 -18.36 -2.58
C SER A 173 5.95 -17.42 -3.78
N LEU A 174 5.87 -18.00 -4.98
CA LEU A 174 5.70 -17.27 -6.24
C LEU A 174 4.30 -17.52 -6.83
N ASP A 175 3.56 -16.42 -7.13
CA ASP A 175 2.23 -16.42 -7.76
C ASP A 175 1.99 -15.12 -8.55
N THR A 176 2.93 -14.71 -9.40
CA THR A 176 2.81 -13.47 -10.22
C THR A 176 1.99 -13.67 -11.50
N GLY A 177 1.41 -14.84 -11.71
CA GLY A 177 0.70 -15.20 -12.94
C GLY A 177 1.63 -15.38 -14.15
N ILE A 178 1.11 -15.07 -15.34
CA ILE A 178 1.72 -15.40 -16.64
C ILE A 178 1.73 -14.18 -17.57
N THR A 179 2.64 -14.19 -18.54
CA THR A 179 2.77 -13.16 -19.57
C THR A 179 2.13 -13.63 -20.88
N PRO A 180 1.72 -12.71 -21.77
CA PRO A 180 1.24 -13.10 -23.09
C PRO A 180 2.38 -13.69 -23.91
N SER A 181 2.13 -14.82 -24.59
CA SER A 181 3.09 -15.38 -25.54
C SER A 181 2.79 -14.88 -26.95
N ALA A 182 3.80 -14.37 -27.64
CA ALA A 182 3.80 -14.17 -29.09
C ALA A 182 4.87 -15.02 -29.78
N GLN A 183 5.36 -16.05 -29.11
CA GLN A 183 6.48 -16.84 -29.61
C GLN A 183 6.10 -17.47 -30.96
N GLY A 184 6.87 -17.12 -32.00
CA GLY A 184 6.65 -17.58 -33.37
C GLY A 184 5.57 -16.84 -34.15
N VAL A 185 5.11 -15.66 -33.69
CA VAL A 185 4.21 -14.76 -34.43
C VAL A 185 4.75 -13.31 -34.34
N PRO A 186 5.56 -12.85 -35.32
CA PRO A 186 6.06 -11.49 -35.37
C PRO A 186 4.95 -10.43 -35.30
N GLY A 187 5.23 -9.31 -34.63
CA GLY A 187 4.31 -8.17 -34.49
C GLY A 187 3.10 -8.38 -33.57
N ALA A 188 2.87 -9.58 -33.02
CA ALA A 188 1.69 -9.83 -32.18
C ALA A 188 1.65 -9.02 -30.87
N LEU A 189 2.78 -8.79 -30.19
CA LEU A 189 2.79 -7.93 -28.99
C LEU A 189 2.78 -6.44 -29.32
N GLU A 190 3.12 -6.06 -30.55
CA GLU A 190 3.19 -4.67 -31.02
C GLU A 190 1.83 -4.19 -31.54
N HIS A 191 1.09 -5.08 -32.21
CA HIS A 191 -0.12 -4.74 -32.97
C HIS A 191 -1.39 -5.44 -32.47
N ALA A 192 -1.30 -6.35 -31.50
CA ALA A 192 -2.47 -6.97 -30.87
C ALA A 192 -2.56 -6.65 -29.37
N THR A 193 -3.78 -6.67 -28.86
CA THR A 193 -4.12 -6.50 -27.46
C THR A 193 -4.15 -7.86 -26.74
N PRO A 194 -3.11 -8.24 -25.98
CA PRO A 194 -3.15 -9.42 -25.14
C PRO A 194 -4.21 -9.33 -24.03
N VAL A 195 -4.94 -10.42 -23.82
CA VAL A 195 -5.90 -10.55 -22.73
C VAL A 195 -5.23 -10.76 -21.37
N LYS A 196 -4.06 -11.40 -21.35
CA LYS A 196 -3.27 -11.62 -20.14
C LYS A 196 -1.98 -10.79 -20.20
N PRO A 197 -1.51 -10.18 -19.10
CA PRO A 197 -2.17 -10.14 -17.79
C PRO A 197 -3.47 -9.32 -17.82
N VAL A 198 -4.45 -9.74 -17.01
CA VAL A 198 -5.83 -9.25 -17.11
C VAL A 198 -5.98 -7.77 -16.80
N HIS A 199 -5.19 -7.22 -15.87
CA HIS A 199 -5.27 -5.80 -15.49
C HIS A 199 -5.10 -4.88 -16.71
N ASN A 200 -4.14 -5.19 -17.60
CA ASN A 200 -3.89 -4.41 -18.81
C ASN A 200 -5.05 -4.48 -19.80
N PHE A 201 -5.73 -5.62 -19.88
CA PHE A 201 -6.81 -5.82 -20.84
C PHE A 201 -8.05 -4.99 -20.49
N VAL A 202 -8.37 -4.85 -19.21
CA VAL A 202 -9.56 -4.09 -18.77
C VAL A 202 -9.50 -2.63 -19.22
N GLU A 203 -8.36 -1.96 -18.99
CA GLU A 203 -8.18 -0.57 -19.42
C GLU A 203 -8.24 -0.43 -20.96
N ARG A 204 -7.58 -1.35 -21.68
CA ARG A 204 -7.59 -1.36 -23.15
C ARG A 204 -8.98 -1.61 -23.72
N PHE A 205 -9.77 -2.47 -23.08
CA PHE A 205 -11.14 -2.74 -23.50
C PHE A 205 -12.04 -1.51 -23.34
N GLN A 206 -11.90 -0.75 -22.24
CA GLN A 206 -12.66 0.51 -22.07
C GLN A 206 -12.29 1.53 -23.15
N LYS A 207 -11.00 1.67 -23.49
CA LYS A 207 -10.55 2.52 -24.61
C LYS A 207 -11.10 2.05 -25.95
N LEU A 208 -11.11 0.73 -26.19
CA LEU A 208 -11.70 0.14 -27.39
C LEU A 208 -13.20 0.45 -27.50
N LEU A 209 -13.94 0.31 -26.39
CA LEU A 209 -15.38 0.57 -26.34
C LEU A 209 -15.68 2.04 -26.60
N ALA A 210 -14.96 2.97 -25.97
CA ALA A 210 -15.07 4.41 -26.22
C ALA A 210 -14.81 4.74 -27.70
N ARG A 211 -13.69 4.24 -28.25
CA ARG A 211 -13.34 4.42 -29.66
C ARG A 211 -14.41 3.86 -30.60
N ALA A 212 -15.00 2.71 -30.28
CA ALA A 212 -16.08 2.12 -31.08
C ALA A 212 -17.31 3.04 -31.14
N CYS A 213 -17.66 3.71 -30.04
CA CYS A 213 -18.78 4.65 -30.00
C CYS A 213 -18.52 5.92 -30.82
N GLU A 214 -17.25 6.35 -30.94
CA GLU A 214 -16.84 7.56 -31.67
C GLU A 214 -16.69 7.36 -33.19
N LEU A 215 -16.35 6.16 -33.65
CA LEU A 215 -16.09 5.88 -35.07
C LEU A 215 -17.36 5.95 -35.93
N ASP A 216 -17.32 6.64 -37.08
CA ASP A 216 -18.46 6.70 -38.03
C ASP A 216 -18.51 5.54 -39.04
N ARG A 217 -17.94 4.38 -38.68
CA ARG A 217 -17.93 3.18 -39.53
C ARG A 217 -18.04 1.91 -38.69
N ASP A 218 -18.39 0.81 -39.34
CA ASP A 218 -18.35 -0.53 -38.72
C ASP A 218 -16.93 -0.83 -38.22
N LEU A 219 -16.86 -1.46 -37.05
CA LEU A 219 -15.60 -1.88 -36.42
C LEU A 219 -15.42 -3.39 -36.56
N THR A 220 -14.27 -3.83 -37.06
CA THR A 220 -13.88 -5.24 -37.13
C THR A 220 -12.89 -5.58 -36.02
N VAL A 221 -13.27 -6.51 -35.15
CA VAL A 221 -12.40 -7.05 -34.10
C VAL A 221 -11.99 -8.47 -34.45
N ALA A 222 -10.70 -8.69 -34.67
CA ALA A 222 -10.13 -10.02 -34.78
C ALA A 222 -9.82 -10.59 -33.39
N VAL A 223 -10.10 -11.87 -33.16
CA VAL A 223 -9.79 -12.55 -31.91
C VAL A 223 -8.99 -13.82 -32.23
N VAL A 224 -7.74 -13.88 -31.78
CA VAL A 224 -6.84 -15.00 -32.06
C VAL A 224 -6.78 -15.93 -30.85
N GLY A 225 -7.38 -17.11 -30.98
CA GLY A 225 -7.37 -18.17 -29.96
C GLY A 225 -8.74 -18.80 -29.69
N GLY A 226 -8.99 -19.99 -30.23
CA GLY A 226 -10.26 -20.74 -30.08
C GLY A 226 -10.46 -21.52 -28.78
N GLY A 227 -9.84 -21.09 -27.67
CA GLY A 227 -10.04 -21.69 -26.35
C GLY A 227 -11.32 -21.19 -25.66
N ALA A 228 -11.71 -21.80 -24.54
CA ALA A 228 -12.92 -21.41 -23.80
C ALA A 228 -12.95 -19.91 -23.45
N GLY A 229 -11.86 -19.36 -22.91
CA GLY A 229 -11.78 -17.94 -22.57
C GLY A 229 -11.81 -17.01 -23.78
N GLY A 230 -11.22 -17.42 -24.93
CA GLY A 230 -11.26 -16.62 -26.15
C GLY A 230 -12.67 -16.54 -26.74
N ILE A 231 -13.41 -17.64 -26.70
CA ILE A 231 -14.82 -17.69 -27.14
C ILE A 231 -15.70 -16.89 -26.19
N GLU A 232 -15.54 -17.09 -24.88
CA GLU A 232 -16.31 -16.36 -23.88
C GLU A 232 -16.13 -14.84 -24.04
N LEU A 233 -14.88 -14.38 -24.15
CA LEU A 233 -14.57 -12.97 -24.37
C LEU A 233 -15.10 -12.44 -25.71
N SER A 234 -15.03 -13.24 -26.78
CA SER A 234 -15.59 -12.83 -28.09
C SER A 234 -17.09 -12.58 -28.00
N LEU A 235 -17.81 -13.48 -27.32
CA LEU A 235 -19.26 -13.37 -27.13
C LEU A 235 -19.63 -12.20 -26.20
N SER A 236 -18.89 -12.03 -25.10
CA SER A 236 -19.07 -10.93 -24.15
C SER A 236 -18.83 -9.56 -24.78
N MET A 237 -17.70 -9.41 -25.49
CA MET A 237 -17.37 -8.19 -26.20
C MET A 237 -18.40 -7.87 -27.28
N HIS A 238 -18.74 -8.84 -28.12
CA HIS A 238 -19.75 -8.66 -29.16
C HIS A 238 -21.07 -8.17 -28.56
N HIS A 239 -21.52 -8.77 -27.45
CA HIS A 239 -22.74 -8.36 -26.76
C HIS A 239 -22.66 -6.90 -26.27
N ARG A 240 -21.63 -6.55 -25.48
CA ARG A 240 -21.45 -5.21 -24.91
C ARG A 240 -21.37 -4.14 -25.99
N MET A 241 -20.54 -4.37 -27.00
CA MET A 241 -20.32 -3.40 -28.08
C MET A 241 -21.58 -3.23 -28.92
N THR A 242 -22.31 -4.30 -29.22
CA THR A 242 -23.58 -4.21 -29.95
C THR A 242 -24.61 -3.39 -29.17
N GLU A 243 -24.73 -3.61 -27.86
CA GLU A 243 -25.68 -2.88 -27.01
C GLU A 243 -25.36 -1.38 -26.93
N GLU A 244 -24.09 -1.02 -26.71
CA GLU A 244 -23.66 0.39 -26.64
C GLU A 244 -23.74 1.10 -28.00
N LEU A 245 -23.42 0.39 -29.09
CA LEU A 245 -23.57 0.94 -30.44
C LEU A 245 -25.04 1.16 -30.79
N GLN A 246 -25.95 0.22 -30.49
CA GLN A 246 -27.39 0.38 -30.74
C GLN A 246 -28.01 1.60 -30.02
N ARG A 247 -27.47 1.98 -28.85
CA ARG A 247 -27.91 3.18 -28.13
C ARG A 247 -27.48 4.48 -28.79
N THR A 248 -26.38 4.46 -29.53
CA THR A 248 -25.71 5.66 -30.03
C THR A 248 -25.74 5.79 -31.56
N SER A 249 -25.99 4.71 -32.30
CA SER A 249 -25.96 4.66 -33.77
C SER A 249 -26.50 3.35 -34.37
N ALA A 250 -26.67 3.31 -35.69
CA ALA A 250 -27.02 2.11 -36.47
C ALA A 250 -25.81 1.23 -36.88
N ARG A 251 -24.58 1.59 -36.45
CA ARG A 251 -23.31 0.89 -36.77
C ARG A 251 -23.25 -0.52 -36.18
N LYS A 252 -22.44 -1.40 -36.79
CA LYS A 252 -22.25 -2.79 -36.33
C LYS A 252 -20.80 -3.07 -35.94
N VAL A 253 -20.64 -3.99 -34.99
CA VAL A 253 -19.36 -4.62 -34.68
C VAL A 253 -19.29 -5.98 -35.37
N LYS A 254 -18.21 -6.25 -36.09
CA LYS A 254 -17.91 -7.55 -36.69
C LYS A 254 -16.83 -8.23 -35.86
N VAL A 255 -17.08 -9.44 -35.39
CA VAL A 255 -16.10 -10.19 -34.61
C VAL A 255 -15.67 -11.43 -35.38
N LYS A 256 -14.37 -11.55 -35.68
CA LYS A 256 -13.76 -12.66 -36.41
C LYS A 256 -12.86 -13.48 -35.48
N LEU A 257 -13.19 -14.73 -35.21
CA LEU A 257 -12.40 -15.64 -34.36
C LEU A 257 -11.47 -16.51 -35.21
N PHE A 258 -10.16 -16.43 -34.97
CA PHE A 258 -9.14 -17.23 -35.65
C PHE A 258 -8.59 -18.31 -34.72
N SER A 259 -8.51 -19.55 -35.19
CA SER A 259 -7.98 -20.66 -34.41
C SER A 259 -7.20 -21.64 -35.30
N LYS A 260 -5.94 -21.91 -34.90
CA LYS A 260 -5.06 -22.89 -35.57
C LYS A 260 -5.59 -24.34 -35.55
N SER A 261 -6.55 -24.62 -34.68
CA SER A 261 -7.17 -25.93 -34.51
C SER A 261 -8.68 -25.76 -34.33
N ARG A 262 -9.39 -26.88 -34.15
CA ARG A 262 -10.81 -26.83 -33.75
C ARG A 262 -10.98 -26.03 -32.45
N ILE A 263 -12.05 -25.24 -32.38
CA ILE A 263 -12.44 -24.51 -31.17
C ILE A 263 -12.82 -25.48 -30.07
N LEU A 264 -12.65 -25.05 -28.81
CA LEU A 264 -12.99 -25.85 -27.63
C LEU A 264 -12.45 -27.29 -27.70
N ALA A 265 -11.23 -27.48 -28.21
CA ALA A 265 -10.64 -28.81 -28.43
C ALA A 265 -10.58 -29.68 -27.17
N GLN A 266 -10.66 -29.08 -25.98
CA GLN A 266 -10.66 -29.76 -24.68
C GLN A 266 -12.08 -30.04 -24.12
N HIS A 267 -13.14 -29.66 -24.83
CA HIS A 267 -14.54 -29.87 -24.42
C HIS A 267 -15.24 -30.92 -25.30
N THR A 268 -16.44 -31.31 -24.90
CA THR A 268 -17.23 -32.32 -25.60
C THR A 268 -17.77 -31.83 -26.94
N ARG A 269 -18.08 -32.77 -27.84
CA ARG A 269 -18.74 -32.48 -29.12
C ARG A 269 -20.07 -31.72 -28.94
N ALA A 270 -20.83 -32.06 -27.90
CA ALA A 270 -22.09 -31.38 -27.56
C ALA A 270 -21.88 -29.91 -27.17
N ALA A 271 -20.86 -29.62 -26.35
CA ALA A 271 -20.53 -28.25 -25.98
C ALA A 271 -20.10 -27.44 -27.21
N ARG A 272 -19.25 -28.02 -28.06
CA ARG A 272 -18.83 -27.38 -29.31
C ARG A 272 -20.01 -27.07 -30.24
N ALA A 273 -20.92 -28.04 -30.43
CA ALA A 273 -22.10 -27.85 -31.27
C ALA A 273 -22.97 -26.67 -30.80
N LYS A 274 -23.16 -26.53 -29.49
CA LYS A 274 -23.87 -25.37 -28.89
C LYS A 274 -23.16 -24.06 -29.18
N PHE A 275 -21.85 -23.97 -28.96
CA PHE A 275 -21.11 -22.73 -29.21
C PHE A 275 -21.05 -22.36 -30.69
N LEU A 276 -20.98 -23.32 -31.61
CA LEU A 276 -21.09 -23.05 -33.04
C LEU A 276 -22.45 -22.42 -33.39
N ARG A 277 -23.54 -22.99 -32.89
CA ARG A 277 -24.89 -22.44 -33.07
C ARG A 277 -24.99 -21.01 -32.50
N ILE A 278 -24.52 -20.79 -31.27
CA ILE A 278 -24.57 -19.48 -30.60
C ILE A 278 -23.76 -18.43 -31.35
N MET A 279 -22.56 -18.77 -31.83
CA MET A 279 -21.73 -17.86 -32.62
C MET A 279 -22.40 -17.51 -33.95
N GLN A 280 -23.00 -18.49 -34.63
CA GLN A 280 -23.76 -18.27 -35.85
C GLN A 280 -24.97 -17.36 -35.64
N GLU A 281 -25.76 -17.61 -34.58
CA GLU A 281 -26.91 -16.78 -34.20
C GLU A 281 -26.52 -15.32 -33.89
N LYS A 282 -25.33 -15.12 -33.33
CA LYS A 282 -24.79 -13.78 -33.03
C LYS A 282 -24.01 -13.16 -34.18
N GLY A 283 -23.83 -13.86 -35.31
CA GLY A 283 -23.10 -13.32 -36.46
C GLY A 283 -21.59 -13.22 -36.27
N LEU A 284 -20.99 -14.05 -35.40
CA LEU A 284 -19.52 -14.16 -35.28
C LEU A 284 -18.97 -14.99 -36.43
N GLU A 285 -17.91 -14.49 -37.08
CA GLU A 285 -17.20 -15.21 -38.14
C GLU A 285 -16.12 -16.11 -37.54
N LEU A 286 -16.06 -17.37 -37.96
CA LEU A 286 -15.15 -18.37 -37.41
C LEU A 286 -14.20 -18.92 -38.48
N HIS A 287 -12.90 -18.76 -38.25
CA HIS A 287 -11.82 -19.32 -39.08
C HIS A 287 -11.08 -20.42 -38.29
N GLU A 288 -11.53 -21.67 -38.44
CA GLU A 288 -10.89 -22.85 -37.85
C GLU A 288 -9.82 -23.45 -38.78
N GLY A 289 -8.77 -24.02 -38.18
CA GLY A 289 -7.64 -24.58 -38.95
C GLY A 289 -6.78 -23.52 -39.61
N VAL A 290 -6.93 -22.25 -39.20
CA VAL A 290 -6.21 -21.11 -39.75
C VAL A 290 -5.19 -20.64 -38.73
N ARG A 291 -3.90 -20.74 -39.08
CA ARG A 291 -2.82 -20.27 -38.22
C ARG A 291 -2.45 -18.82 -38.59
N VAL A 292 -2.48 -17.94 -37.59
CA VAL A 292 -1.89 -16.60 -37.71
C VAL A 292 -0.37 -16.74 -37.62
N VAL A 293 0.34 -16.25 -38.64
CA VAL A 293 1.81 -16.35 -38.74
C VAL A 293 2.52 -15.03 -38.41
N ALA A 294 1.85 -13.89 -38.60
CA ALA A 294 2.31 -12.58 -38.13
C ALA A 294 1.11 -11.64 -37.92
N VAL A 295 1.31 -10.59 -37.15
CA VAL A 295 0.36 -9.48 -36.98
C VAL A 295 1.06 -8.21 -37.43
N GLU A 296 0.45 -7.46 -38.33
CA GLU A 296 0.93 -6.16 -38.77
C GLU A 296 -0.12 -5.10 -38.42
N ALA A 297 0.20 -3.81 -38.59
CA ALA A 297 -0.74 -2.72 -38.34
C ALA A 297 -2.02 -2.90 -39.17
N GLY A 298 -3.13 -3.22 -38.50
CA GLY A 298 -4.47 -3.37 -39.09
C GLY A 298 -4.70 -4.64 -39.91
N ARG A 299 -3.78 -5.62 -39.93
CA ARG A 299 -3.97 -6.88 -40.67
C ARG A 299 -3.28 -8.10 -40.06
N LEU A 300 -3.92 -9.26 -40.15
CA LEU A 300 -3.37 -10.57 -39.79
C LEU A 300 -2.79 -11.25 -41.02
N LEU A 301 -1.56 -11.76 -40.92
CA LEU A 301 -1.00 -12.67 -41.92
C LEU A 301 -1.36 -14.11 -41.54
N LEU A 302 -1.96 -14.83 -42.48
CA LEU A 302 -2.49 -16.17 -42.28
C LEU A 302 -1.67 -17.21 -43.06
N GLU A 303 -1.50 -18.40 -42.50
CA GLU A 303 -0.80 -19.51 -43.16
C GLU A 303 -1.60 -19.97 -44.38
N SER A 304 -1.01 -19.84 -45.57
CA SER A 304 -1.59 -20.27 -46.85
C SER A 304 -2.96 -19.65 -47.19
N GLN A 305 -3.26 -18.46 -46.65
CA GLN A 305 -4.49 -17.71 -46.92
C GLN A 305 -4.21 -16.21 -47.09
N PRO A 306 -5.08 -15.44 -47.77
CA PRO A 306 -4.95 -13.99 -47.87
C PRO A 306 -4.93 -13.31 -46.49
N PRO A 307 -4.25 -12.16 -46.33
CA PRO A 307 -4.29 -11.39 -45.11
C PRO A 307 -5.72 -10.91 -44.76
N GLU A 308 -6.04 -10.86 -43.47
CA GLU A 308 -7.34 -10.41 -42.96
C GLU A 308 -7.22 -9.05 -42.26
N ALA A 309 -8.01 -8.07 -42.67
CA ALA A 309 -8.00 -6.74 -42.06
C ALA A 309 -8.78 -6.71 -40.73
N PHE A 310 -8.32 -5.87 -39.80
CA PHE A 310 -8.99 -5.61 -38.52
C PHE A 310 -8.77 -4.16 -38.07
N ASP A 311 -9.66 -3.67 -37.20
CA ASP A 311 -9.49 -2.41 -36.47
C ASP A 311 -8.94 -2.62 -35.06
N GLU A 312 -9.23 -3.77 -34.45
CA GLU A 312 -8.59 -4.24 -33.21
C GLU A 312 -8.31 -5.75 -33.28
N CYS A 313 -7.20 -6.21 -32.70
CA CYS A 313 -6.87 -7.63 -32.61
C CYS A 313 -6.70 -8.05 -31.14
N LEU A 314 -7.58 -8.90 -30.62
CA LEU A 314 -7.43 -9.50 -29.30
C LEU A 314 -6.61 -10.79 -29.37
N TRP A 315 -5.58 -10.86 -28.54
CA TRP A 315 -4.66 -11.99 -28.48
C TRP A 315 -4.99 -12.89 -27.27
N CYS A 316 -5.73 -13.97 -27.55
CA CYS A 316 -6.27 -14.94 -26.58
C CYS A 316 -5.52 -16.29 -26.60
N THR A 317 -4.27 -16.31 -27.06
CA THR A 317 -3.50 -17.54 -27.26
C THR A 317 -2.84 -18.05 -25.97
N GLN A 318 -1.95 -19.05 -26.09
CA GLN A 318 -1.27 -19.63 -24.94
C GLN A 318 -0.40 -18.58 -24.23
N ALA A 319 -0.35 -18.64 -22.92
CA ALA A 319 0.49 -17.75 -22.13
C ALA A 319 1.91 -18.30 -22.00
N ALA A 320 2.87 -17.39 -21.76
CA ALA A 320 4.26 -17.69 -21.48
C ALA A 320 4.58 -17.50 -19.98
N ALA A 321 5.67 -18.13 -19.54
CA ALA A 321 6.22 -17.85 -18.24
C ALA A 321 6.89 -16.46 -18.20
N PRO A 322 6.86 -15.75 -17.06
CA PRO A 322 7.61 -14.51 -16.89
C PRO A 322 9.11 -14.67 -17.21
N ALA A 323 9.67 -13.74 -17.99
CA ALA A 323 11.04 -13.84 -18.49
C ALA A 323 12.11 -13.87 -17.38
N TRP A 324 11.87 -13.14 -16.28
CA TRP A 324 12.79 -13.04 -15.15
C TRP A 324 13.04 -14.40 -14.46
N LEU A 325 12.10 -15.37 -14.58
CA LEU A 325 12.28 -16.71 -14.01
C LEU A 325 13.51 -17.43 -14.56
N ARG A 326 13.87 -17.18 -15.82
CA ARG A 326 15.04 -17.82 -16.47
C ARG A 326 16.37 -17.46 -15.79
N GLN A 327 16.40 -16.35 -15.06
CA GLN A 327 17.60 -15.85 -14.40
C GLN A 327 17.66 -16.24 -12.91
N THR A 328 16.64 -16.94 -12.39
CA THR A 328 16.52 -17.25 -10.94
C THR A 328 17.31 -18.48 -10.51
N GLY A 329 17.72 -19.33 -11.43
CA GLY A 329 18.33 -20.64 -11.12
C GLY A 329 17.33 -21.70 -10.64
N LEU A 330 16.01 -21.41 -10.64
CA LEU A 330 14.97 -22.42 -10.39
C LEU A 330 14.90 -23.43 -11.55
N ASN A 331 14.49 -24.66 -11.24
CA ASN A 331 14.21 -25.65 -12.27
C ASN A 331 12.94 -25.26 -13.05
N LEU A 332 13.07 -25.08 -14.36
CA LEU A 332 11.96 -24.70 -15.24
C LEU A 332 11.63 -25.83 -16.23
N ASP A 333 10.37 -25.95 -16.63
CA ASP A 333 9.97 -26.80 -17.75
C ASP A 333 10.42 -26.19 -19.10
N ASP A 334 10.27 -26.94 -20.20
CA ASP A 334 10.69 -26.51 -21.55
C ASP A 334 10.02 -25.21 -22.04
N ARG A 335 8.93 -24.78 -21.36
CA ARG A 335 8.20 -23.54 -21.66
C ARG A 335 8.55 -22.41 -20.69
N GLY A 336 9.47 -22.64 -19.77
CA GLY A 336 9.97 -21.67 -18.78
C GLY A 336 9.15 -21.57 -17.50
N PHE A 337 8.17 -22.45 -17.25
CA PHE A 337 7.39 -22.44 -16.01
C PHE A 337 8.14 -23.17 -14.89
N VAL A 338 8.00 -22.75 -13.64
CA VAL A 338 8.67 -23.41 -12.51
C VAL A 338 8.16 -24.84 -12.34
N ALA A 339 9.04 -25.83 -12.40
CA ALA A 339 8.69 -27.22 -12.17
C ALA A 339 8.46 -27.46 -10.67
N ILE A 340 7.30 -28.00 -10.29
CA ILE A 340 6.93 -28.19 -8.88
C ILE A 340 6.67 -29.67 -8.51
N ASP A 341 6.95 -30.00 -7.25
CA ASP A 341 6.60 -31.28 -6.62
C ASP A 341 5.12 -31.33 -6.19
N GLU A 342 4.70 -32.46 -5.59
CA GLU A 342 3.33 -32.60 -5.08
C GLU A 342 3.06 -31.73 -3.85
N ASP A 343 4.09 -31.26 -3.14
CA ASP A 343 3.96 -30.38 -1.98
C ASP A 343 3.90 -28.89 -2.38
N LEU A 344 3.88 -28.60 -3.69
CA LEU A 344 3.88 -27.26 -4.32
C LEU A 344 5.22 -26.52 -4.24
N ARG A 345 6.32 -27.22 -3.96
CA ARG A 345 7.66 -26.63 -3.92
C ARG A 345 8.34 -26.67 -5.28
N ALA A 346 9.21 -25.70 -5.53
CA ALA A 346 10.11 -25.74 -6.68
C ALA A 346 11.03 -26.97 -6.60
N GLN A 347 11.07 -27.78 -7.65
CA GLN A 347 11.91 -28.97 -7.71
C GLN A 347 13.40 -28.59 -7.84
N ALA A 348 14.26 -29.45 -7.29
CA ALA A 348 15.72 -29.30 -7.33
C ALA A 348 16.27 -27.94 -6.83
N GLY A 349 15.43 -27.16 -6.15
CA GLY A 349 15.78 -25.89 -5.52
C GLY A 349 15.77 -25.98 -3.99
N PRO A 350 15.96 -24.84 -3.30
CA PRO A 350 15.85 -24.78 -1.85
C PRO A 350 14.47 -25.26 -1.36
N GLY A 351 14.46 -26.11 -0.33
CA GLY A 351 13.22 -26.73 0.18
C GLY A 351 12.19 -25.78 0.81
N ASN A 352 12.49 -24.48 0.82
CA ASN A 352 11.67 -23.39 1.35
C ASN A 352 11.10 -22.46 0.26
N VAL A 353 11.17 -22.85 -1.01
CA VAL A 353 10.59 -22.08 -2.13
C VAL A 353 9.38 -22.81 -2.73
N PHE A 354 8.23 -22.16 -2.67
CA PHE A 354 6.97 -22.60 -3.27
C PHE A 354 6.70 -21.86 -4.58
N CYS A 355 5.96 -22.50 -5.48
CA CYS A 355 5.42 -21.85 -6.67
C CYS A 355 4.03 -22.40 -6.98
N VAL A 356 3.09 -21.51 -7.25
CA VAL A 356 1.67 -21.85 -7.44
C VAL A 356 1.07 -21.03 -8.59
N GLY A 357 -0.20 -21.25 -8.86
CA GLY A 357 -0.93 -20.57 -9.92
C GLY A 357 -0.45 -20.95 -11.32
N ASP A 358 -0.69 -20.05 -12.26
CA ASP A 358 -0.42 -20.31 -13.68
C ASP A 358 1.10 -20.35 -14.01
N MET A 359 1.96 -19.85 -13.12
CA MET A 359 3.42 -19.94 -13.29
C MET A 359 4.04 -21.29 -12.89
N ALA A 360 3.31 -22.13 -12.16
CA ALA A 360 3.78 -23.42 -11.69
C ALA A 360 3.42 -24.57 -12.66
N SER A 361 4.34 -25.49 -12.90
CA SER A 361 4.16 -26.68 -13.73
C SER A 361 4.28 -27.93 -12.87
N SER A 362 3.16 -28.61 -12.61
CA SER A 362 3.18 -29.87 -11.87
C SER A 362 3.74 -30.98 -12.73
N VAL A 363 4.91 -31.51 -12.35
CA VAL A 363 5.62 -32.56 -13.10
C VAL A 363 4.83 -33.87 -13.09
N LYS A 364 4.20 -34.22 -11.97
CA LYS A 364 3.44 -35.48 -11.83
C LYS A 364 1.99 -35.37 -12.32
N HIS A 365 1.36 -34.20 -12.16
CA HIS A 365 -0.05 -34.01 -12.50
C HIS A 365 -0.21 -32.85 -13.49
N VAL A 366 0.20 -33.05 -14.74
CA VAL A 366 0.10 -32.02 -15.79
C VAL A 366 -1.34 -31.54 -15.96
N ARG A 367 -1.56 -30.21 -15.86
CA ARG A 367 -2.87 -29.56 -16.04
C ARG A 367 -2.76 -28.34 -16.96
N PRO A 368 -3.84 -27.99 -17.69
CA PRO A 368 -3.93 -26.70 -18.38
C PRO A 368 -3.76 -25.54 -17.39
N LYS A 369 -3.15 -24.45 -17.84
CA LYS A 369 -3.04 -23.20 -17.07
C LYS A 369 -4.41 -22.52 -17.03
N ALA A 370 -5.09 -22.62 -15.90
CA ALA A 370 -6.44 -22.12 -15.73
C ALA A 370 -6.70 -21.75 -14.26
N GLY A 371 -7.45 -20.66 -14.05
CA GLY A 371 -7.75 -20.12 -12.72
C GLY A 371 -8.38 -21.13 -11.75
N VAL A 372 -9.16 -22.11 -12.26
CA VAL A 372 -9.79 -23.16 -11.45
C VAL A 372 -8.79 -24.07 -10.71
N TYR A 373 -7.57 -24.20 -11.23
CA TYR A 373 -6.50 -24.95 -10.56
C TYR A 373 -5.74 -24.06 -9.59
N ALA A 374 -5.46 -22.81 -9.98
CA ALA A 374 -4.79 -21.81 -9.15
C ALA A 374 -5.54 -21.57 -7.82
N VAL A 375 -6.86 -21.29 -7.88
CA VAL A 375 -7.68 -21.05 -6.66
C VAL A 375 -7.67 -22.24 -5.69
N ARG A 376 -7.40 -23.46 -6.18
CA ARG A 376 -7.36 -24.68 -5.36
C ARG A 376 -5.99 -24.98 -4.77
N GLN A 377 -4.94 -24.30 -5.22
CA GLN A 377 -3.61 -24.40 -4.62
C GLN A 377 -3.47 -23.55 -3.36
N GLY A 378 -4.32 -22.54 -3.15
CA GLY A 378 -4.30 -21.68 -1.96
C GLY A 378 -4.35 -22.45 -0.62
N PRO A 379 -5.41 -23.23 -0.32
CA PRO A 379 -5.49 -23.95 0.95
C PRO A 379 -4.34 -24.94 1.23
N PRO A 380 -3.93 -25.83 0.28
CA PRO A 380 -2.80 -26.72 0.53
C PRO A 380 -1.46 -25.97 0.63
N LEU A 381 -1.27 -24.88 -0.12
CA LEU A 381 -0.10 -24.01 0.05
C LEU A 381 -0.03 -23.46 1.47
N THR A 382 -1.14 -22.90 1.98
CA THR A 382 -1.20 -22.36 3.33
C THR A 382 -0.86 -23.40 4.40
N ASP A 383 -1.44 -24.61 4.32
CA ASP A 383 -1.12 -25.69 5.26
C ASP A 383 0.36 -26.08 5.16
N ASN A 384 0.94 -26.14 3.95
CA ASN A 384 2.35 -26.46 3.76
C ASN A 384 3.31 -25.36 4.24
N ILE A 385 2.98 -24.07 4.06
CA ILE A 385 3.76 -22.96 4.64
C ILE A 385 3.77 -23.09 6.18
N ARG A 386 2.60 -23.29 6.81
CA ARG A 386 2.53 -23.47 8.28
C ARG A 386 3.24 -24.73 8.75
N ARG A 387 3.20 -25.82 7.99
CA ARG A 387 3.94 -27.05 8.29
C ARG A 387 5.42 -26.81 8.25
N LEU A 388 5.92 -26.17 7.20
CA LEU A 388 7.33 -25.84 7.04
C LEU A 388 7.82 -24.98 8.20
N LEU A 389 7.09 -23.90 8.52
CA LEU A 389 7.42 -23.00 9.64
C LEU A 389 7.40 -23.71 10.99
N SER A 390 6.57 -24.73 11.18
CA SER A 390 6.53 -25.55 12.41
C SER A 390 7.42 -26.80 12.37
N GLY A 391 8.27 -26.97 11.35
CA GLY A 391 9.12 -28.17 11.22
C GLY A 391 8.36 -29.48 11.00
N ARG A 392 7.10 -29.41 10.56
CA ARG A 392 6.24 -30.57 10.29
C ARG A 392 6.42 -31.05 8.85
N LYS A 393 6.19 -32.34 8.62
CA LYS A 393 6.16 -32.92 7.27
C LYS A 393 5.06 -32.26 6.43
N LEU A 394 5.43 -31.86 5.21
CA LEU A 394 4.54 -31.31 4.19
C LEU A 394 3.53 -32.35 3.72
N LYS A 395 2.42 -31.87 3.13
CA LYS A 395 1.38 -32.72 2.58
C LYS A 395 1.29 -32.57 1.07
N PRO A 396 1.20 -33.70 0.33
CA PRO A 396 1.05 -33.66 -1.11
C PRO A 396 -0.36 -33.18 -1.49
N PHE A 397 -0.43 -32.44 -2.59
CA PHE A 397 -1.63 -31.95 -3.23
C PHE A 397 -1.80 -32.60 -4.60
N LYS A 398 -2.97 -33.21 -4.82
CA LYS A 398 -3.37 -33.75 -6.12
C LYS A 398 -4.47 -32.89 -6.74
N PRO A 399 -4.22 -32.19 -7.86
CA PRO A 399 -5.25 -31.41 -8.52
C PRO A 399 -6.32 -32.32 -9.13
N GLN A 400 -7.57 -31.86 -9.09
CA GLN A 400 -8.71 -32.56 -9.71
C GLN A 400 -8.43 -32.87 -11.19
N SER A 401 -8.96 -33.99 -11.70
CA SER A 401 -8.84 -34.37 -13.11
C SER A 401 -9.95 -33.78 -13.98
N ARG A 402 -11.12 -33.50 -13.41
CA ARG A 402 -12.29 -32.91 -14.08
C ARG A 402 -12.81 -31.75 -13.25
N HIS A 403 -13.31 -30.73 -13.92
CA HIS A 403 -13.95 -29.58 -13.28
C HIS A 403 -15.25 -29.22 -14.00
N LEU A 404 -16.11 -28.48 -13.32
CA LEU A 404 -17.26 -27.84 -13.95
C LEU A 404 -16.77 -26.58 -14.66
N SER A 405 -17.06 -26.46 -15.95
CA SER A 405 -16.81 -25.25 -16.73
C SER A 405 -18.15 -24.59 -17.06
N LEU A 406 -18.29 -23.33 -16.67
CA LEU A 406 -19.44 -22.47 -16.94
C LEU A 406 -18.94 -21.35 -17.84
N ILE A 407 -19.29 -21.40 -19.12
CA ILE A 407 -18.86 -20.43 -20.13
C ILE A 407 -20.08 -19.59 -20.49
N THR A 408 -20.01 -18.29 -20.24
CA THR A 408 -21.10 -17.35 -20.58
C THR A 408 -21.19 -17.11 -22.08
N THR A 409 -22.37 -16.70 -22.55
CA THR A 409 -22.63 -16.41 -23.97
C THR A 409 -22.72 -14.92 -24.26
N GLY A 410 -22.11 -14.12 -23.38
CA GLY A 410 -22.10 -12.66 -23.40
C GLY A 410 -23.38 -12.00 -22.88
N ASN A 411 -24.54 -12.64 -23.01
CA ASN A 411 -25.85 -12.21 -22.51
C ASN A 411 -26.27 -13.00 -21.25
N GLU A 412 -27.57 -13.05 -20.95
CA GLU A 412 -28.15 -13.72 -19.78
C GLU A 412 -27.98 -15.26 -19.74
N TYR A 413 -27.30 -15.88 -20.72
CA TYR A 413 -27.16 -17.33 -20.86
C TYR A 413 -25.72 -17.81 -20.61
N ALA A 414 -25.61 -19.08 -20.23
CA ALA A 414 -24.33 -19.78 -20.12
C ALA A 414 -24.47 -21.25 -20.53
N VAL A 415 -23.34 -21.85 -20.88
CA VAL A 415 -23.22 -23.28 -21.16
C VAL A 415 -22.37 -23.94 -20.07
N ALA A 416 -22.95 -24.94 -19.41
CA ALA A 416 -22.28 -25.75 -18.41
C ALA A 416 -21.75 -27.04 -19.02
N THR A 417 -20.51 -27.39 -18.70
CA THR A 417 -19.91 -28.67 -19.11
C THR A 417 -19.22 -29.35 -17.92
N ARG A 418 -19.49 -30.64 -17.72
CA ARG A 418 -18.77 -31.49 -16.76
C ARG A 418 -18.76 -32.92 -17.24
N GLY A 419 -17.62 -33.35 -17.76
CA GLY A 419 -17.54 -34.67 -18.37
C GLY A 419 -18.41 -34.77 -19.63
N PHE A 420 -19.32 -35.74 -19.69
CA PHE A 420 -20.24 -35.89 -20.83
C PHE A 420 -21.49 -35.01 -20.74
N PHE A 421 -21.78 -34.45 -19.56
CA PHE A 421 -22.93 -33.56 -19.37
C PHE A 421 -22.68 -32.18 -19.99
N CYS A 422 -23.66 -31.70 -20.76
CA CYS A 422 -23.66 -30.37 -21.34
C CYS A 422 -25.08 -29.78 -21.32
N VAL A 423 -25.26 -28.65 -20.64
CA VAL A 423 -26.56 -27.97 -20.49
C VAL A 423 -26.37 -26.49 -20.80
N GLU A 424 -27.42 -25.85 -21.30
CA GLU A 424 -27.47 -24.43 -21.64
C GLU A 424 -28.74 -23.83 -21.05
N GLY A 425 -28.67 -22.60 -20.53
CA GLY A 425 -29.83 -21.92 -19.97
C GLY A 425 -29.46 -20.67 -19.20
N ALA A 426 -30.44 -19.79 -18.97
CA ALA A 426 -30.24 -18.53 -18.26
C ALA A 426 -29.89 -18.73 -16.77
N TRP A 427 -30.51 -19.71 -16.11
CA TRP A 427 -30.26 -20.04 -14.71
C TRP A 427 -28.78 -20.43 -14.44
N LEU A 428 -28.06 -20.92 -15.45
CA LEU A 428 -26.64 -21.24 -15.35
C LEU A 428 -25.77 -20.00 -15.16
N ARG A 429 -26.17 -18.85 -15.73
CA ARG A 429 -25.47 -17.58 -15.51
C ARG A 429 -25.65 -17.12 -14.07
N THR A 430 -26.87 -17.18 -13.53
CA THR A 430 -27.13 -16.87 -12.12
C THR A 430 -26.36 -17.82 -11.19
N TRP A 431 -26.22 -19.09 -11.56
CA TRP A 431 -25.39 -20.03 -10.81
C TRP A 431 -23.90 -19.67 -10.85
N LYS A 432 -23.36 -19.31 -12.03
CA LYS A 432 -22.00 -18.82 -12.18
C LYS A 432 -21.76 -17.57 -11.35
N ASP A 433 -22.66 -16.59 -11.44
CA ASP A 433 -22.60 -15.34 -10.68
C ASP A 433 -22.53 -15.61 -9.17
N ARG A 434 -23.40 -16.50 -8.66
CA ARG A 434 -23.36 -16.90 -7.25
C ARG A 434 -22.02 -17.54 -6.84
N ILE A 435 -21.44 -18.40 -7.68
CA ILE A 435 -20.15 -19.05 -7.39
C ILE A 435 -19.03 -18.00 -7.35
N ASP A 436 -19.00 -17.12 -8.34
CA ASP A 436 -17.95 -16.13 -8.52
C ASP A 436 -18.02 -15.05 -7.43
N ARG A 437 -19.21 -14.53 -7.13
CA ARG A 437 -19.42 -13.59 -6.00
C ARG A 437 -19.10 -14.23 -4.66
N ALA A 438 -19.49 -15.48 -4.42
CA ALA A 438 -19.14 -16.19 -3.19
C ALA A 438 -17.62 -16.44 -3.06
N TRP A 439 -16.87 -16.45 -4.16
CA TRP A 439 -15.41 -16.46 -4.11
C TRP A 439 -14.86 -15.07 -3.79
N MET A 440 -15.35 -14.02 -4.45
CA MET A 440 -14.93 -12.63 -4.21
C MET A 440 -15.23 -12.15 -2.79
N ASP A 441 -16.39 -12.51 -2.25
CA ASP A 441 -16.85 -12.10 -0.92
C ASP A 441 -15.87 -12.52 0.17
N LYS A 442 -15.23 -13.70 0.04
CA LYS A 442 -14.22 -14.20 0.97
C LYS A 442 -13.03 -13.26 1.16
N TYR A 443 -12.69 -12.48 0.13
CA TYR A 443 -11.53 -11.59 0.09
C TYR A 443 -11.93 -10.11 0.15
N GLY A 444 -13.20 -9.80 0.38
CA GLY A 444 -13.74 -8.45 0.46
C GLY A 444 -14.74 -8.31 1.59
N ARG A 445 -16.01 -8.64 1.33
CA ARG A 445 -17.12 -8.42 2.29
C ARG A 445 -17.03 -9.28 3.55
N ASP A 446 -16.53 -10.51 3.45
CA ASP A 446 -16.46 -11.46 4.56
C ASP A 446 -15.20 -11.27 5.43
N LEU A 447 -14.39 -10.24 5.17
CA LEU A 447 -13.23 -9.91 6.01
C LEU A 447 -13.71 -9.24 7.30
N ASP A 448 -13.59 -9.96 8.41
CA ASP A 448 -13.98 -9.49 9.74
C ASP A 448 -12.83 -8.72 10.41
N PHE A 449 -12.78 -7.40 10.20
CA PHE A 449 -11.78 -6.54 10.83
C PHE A 449 -12.02 -6.32 12.33
N ASP A 450 -13.22 -6.58 12.84
CA ASP A 450 -13.56 -6.34 14.25
C ASP A 450 -12.92 -7.40 15.17
N SER A 451 -12.89 -8.67 14.73
CA SER A 451 -12.18 -9.73 15.48
C SER A 451 -10.65 -9.58 15.47
N MET A 452 -10.08 -8.81 14.53
CA MET A 452 -8.64 -8.53 14.46
C MET A 452 -8.18 -7.68 15.66
N GLN A 453 -8.98 -6.70 16.10
CA GLN A 453 -8.62 -5.79 17.20
C GLN A 453 -8.60 -6.49 18.57
N GLY A 454 -9.32 -7.60 18.73
CA GLY A 454 -9.29 -8.43 19.95
C GLY A 454 -8.23 -9.54 19.95
N SER A 455 -7.58 -9.79 18.80
CA SER A 455 -6.67 -10.93 18.59
C SER A 455 -5.21 -10.65 18.98
N THR A 456 -4.83 -9.40 19.28
CA THR A 456 -3.48 -9.10 19.83
C THR A 456 -3.24 -9.74 21.19
N LEU A 457 -4.30 -10.17 21.88
CA LEU A 457 -4.26 -10.86 23.18
C LEU A 457 -4.38 -12.40 23.06
N ALA A 458 -4.14 -12.99 21.89
CA ALA A 458 -4.25 -14.43 21.72
C ALA A 458 -3.20 -15.20 22.54
N THR A 459 -3.62 -15.73 23.70
CA THR A 459 -2.89 -16.72 24.49
C THR A 459 -2.41 -17.87 23.59
N PRO A 460 -1.18 -18.39 23.73
CA PRO A 460 -0.63 -19.43 22.84
C PRO A 460 -1.54 -20.67 22.74
N GLY A 461 -2.29 -20.78 21.66
CA GLY A 461 -3.19 -21.89 21.40
C GLY A 461 -2.46 -23.12 20.86
N SER A 462 -2.35 -24.16 21.67
CA SER A 462 -1.85 -25.52 21.36
C SER A 462 -0.40 -25.64 20.85
N LYS A 463 0.33 -26.66 21.36
CA LYS A 463 1.69 -27.04 20.89
C LYS A 463 1.80 -27.35 19.38
N ARG A 464 0.68 -27.41 18.63
CA ARG A 464 0.67 -27.82 17.22
C ARG A 464 0.99 -26.70 16.23
N ASP A 465 0.91 -25.43 16.63
CA ASP A 465 1.09 -24.27 15.75
C ASP A 465 2.22 -23.33 16.19
N SER A 466 3.09 -23.77 17.11
CA SER A 466 4.33 -23.05 17.42
C SER A 466 5.31 -23.14 16.24
N ILE A 467 5.99 -22.03 15.93
CA ILE A 467 7.12 -22.01 14.98
C ILE A 467 8.18 -23.01 15.47
N SER A 468 8.82 -23.71 14.55
CA SER A 468 10.05 -24.47 14.78
C SER A 468 11.12 -23.49 15.26
N MET A 469 11.39 -23.48 16.56
CA MET A 469 12.41 -22.62 17.13
C MET A 469 13.78 -23.28 16.95
N ASP A 470 14.62 -22.66 16.13
CA ASP A 470 16.05 -22.94 16.16
C ASP A 470 16.67 -22.34 17.44
N ALA A 471 17.89 -22.77 17.79
CA ALA A 471 18.56 -22.33 19.01
C ALA A 471 18.67 -20.78 19.10
N GLN A 472 18.79 -20.11 17.95
CA GLN A 472 18.86 -18.66 17.84
C GLN A 472 17.51 -17.99 18.15
N ALA A 473 16.40 -18.51 17.61
CA ALA A 473 15.05 -18.05 17.91
C ALA A 473 14.69 -18.21 19.40
N VAL A 474 15.08 -19.33 20.01
CA VAL A 474 14.91 -19.56 21.45
C VAL A 474 15.71 -18.53 22.26
N ALA A 475 16.97 -18.28 21.88
CA ALA A 475 17.82 -17.30 22.53
C ALA A 475 17.22 -15.88 22.44
N VAL A 476 16.77 -15.46 21.25
CA VAL A 476 16.14 -14.14 21.02
C VAL A 476 14.87 -13.97 21.84
N LEU A 477 13.97 -14.96 21.87
CA LEU A 477 12.76 -14.92 22.69
C LEU A 477 13.06 -14.89 24.19
N SER A 478 14.13 -15.57 24.63
CA SER A 478 14.58 -15.52 26.03
C SER A 478 15.17 -14.15 26.38
N ALA A 479 15.92 -13.54 25.46
CA ALA A 479 16.53 -12.22 25.61
C ALA A 479 15.49 -11.10 25.50
N ALA A 480 14.41 -11.28 24.73
CA ALA A 480 13.29 -10.35 24.64
C ALA A 480 12.67 -10.04 26.01
N LYS A 481 12.65 -11.02 26.92
CA LYS A 481 12.20 -10.84 28.31
C LYS A 481 13.16 -10.01 29.18
N MET A 482 14.40 -9.79 28.72
CA MET A 482 15.47 -9.08 29.42
C MET A 482 16.07 -7.93 28.57
N ARG A 483 15.32 -7.34 27.63
CA ARG A 483 15.83 -6.17 26.90
C ARG A 483 15.92 -4.95 27.82
N CYS A 484 17.11 -4.37 27.88
CA CYS A 484 17.39 -3.17 28.66
C CYS A 484 16.76 -1.94 28.03
N GLY A 485 16.31 -0.99 28.86
CA GLY A 485 15.95 0.35 28.39
C GLY A 485 17.15 1.31 28.35
N GLY A 486 16.90 2.57 27.98
CA GLY A 486 17.93 3.61 27.91
C GLY A 486 18.98 3.31 26.83
N CYS A 487 20.25 3.67 27.05
CA CYS A 487 21.32 3.38 26.10
C CYS A 487 21.51 1.87 25.80
N GLY A 488 21.02 1.00 26.68
CA GLY A 488 21.05 -0.45 26.51
C GLY A 488 20.08 -0.99 25.46
N SER A 489 19.18 -0.16 24.90
CA SER A 489 18.30 -0.56 23.80
C SER A 489 18.88 -0.21 22.41
N LYS A 490 20.12 0.27 22.32
CA LYS A 490 20.76 0.62 21.03
C LYS A 490 20.89 -0.63 20.16
N VAL A 491 20.64 -0.46 18.85
CA VAL A 491 20.95 -1.52 17.87
C VAL A 491 22.44 -1.85 17.94
N GLY A 492 22.78 -3.14 17.86
CA GLY A 492 24.16 -3.60 17.95
C GLY A 492 25.10 -2.91 16.95
N ALA A 493 26.30 -2.53 17.38
CA ALA A 493 27.25 -1.79 16.55
C ALA A 493 27.62 -2.52 15.25
N SER A 494 27.66 -3.85 15.27
CA SER A 494 27.96 -4.67 14.09
C SER A 494 26.85 -4.58 13.04
N VAL A 495 25.58 -4.58 13.45
CA VAL A 495 24.40 -4.40 12.58
C VAL A 495 24.46 -3.02 11.94
N LEU A 496 24.62 -1.97 12.76
CA LEU A 496 24.69 -0.60 12.27
C LEU A 496 25.82 -0.40 11.25
N SER A 497 27.02 -0.91 11.55
CA SER A 497 28.18 -0.80 10.64
C SER A 497 27.93 -1.47 9.29
N ARG A 498 27.28 -2.65 9.26
CA ARG A 498 26.93 -3.34 8.01
C ARG A 498 25.88 -2.58 7.20
N VAL A 499 24.89 -1.99 7.86
CA VAL A 499 23.86 -1.17 7.19
C VAL A 499 24.49 0.07 6.57
N LEU A 500 25.28 0.83 7.35
CA LEU A 500 25.96 2.03 6.85
C LEU A 500 26.91 1.72 5.69
N ALA A 501 27.62 0.59 5.73
CA ALA A 501 28.50 0.16 4.63
C ALA A 501 27.73 -0.14 3.33
N ARG A 502 26.48 -0.62 3.41
CA ARG A 502 25.62 -0.85 2.24
C ARG A 502 25.01 0.43 1.69
N LEU A 503 24.69 1.36 2.58
CA LEU A 503 24.05 2.64 2.27
C LEU A 503 25.05 3.69 1.77
N GLN A 504 25.97 3.33 0.86
CA GLN A 504 26.99 4.26 0.33
C GLN A 504 26.37 5.65 0.05
N GLN A 505 26.91 6.69 0.69
CA GLN A 505 26.43 8.05 0.45
C GLN A 505 26.74 8.43 -0.99
N GLN A 506 25.72 8.45 -1.83
CA GLN A 506 25.79 9.07 -3.14
C GLN A 506 25.42 10.53 -2.96
N GLY A 507 26.41 11.37 -2.70
CA GLY A 507 26.16 12.80 -2.58
C GLY A 507 27.38 13.59 -2.13
N SER A 508 27.85 14.47 -3.01
CA SER A 508 28.60 15.66 -2.61
C SER A 508 27.57 16.73 -2.22
N GLY A 509 27.10 16.71 -0.97
CA GLY A 509 26.26 17.79 -0.46
C GLY A 509 27.06 19.09 -0.36
N ALA A 510 26.36 20.23 -0.41
CA ALA A 510 27.00 21.55 -0.38
C ALA A 510 27.65 21.90 0.98
N ALA A 511 27.27 21.19 2.05
CA ALA A 511 27.77 21.44 3.39
C ALA A 511 29.18 20.88 3.61
N GLU A 512 30.06 21.72 4.16
CA GLU A 512 31.38 21.31 4.62
C GLU A 512 31.24 20.63 6.00
N VAL A 513 31.17 19.30 5.98
CA VAL A 513 31.10 18.44 7.17
C VAL A 513 32.52 18.15 7.66
N LEU A 514 32.83 18.58 8.88
CA LEU A 514 34.14 18.37 9.51
C LEU A 514 34.19 17.04 10.27
N VAL A 515 33.10 16.67 10.94
CA VAL A 515 32.91 15.41 11.65
C VAL A 515 31.50 14.90 11.32
N GLY A 516 31.37 13.63 10.95
CA GLY A 516 30.08 13.03 10.57
C GLY A 516 30.19 11.50 10.49
N LEU A 517 29.38 10.85 9.64
CA LEU A 517 29.27 9.39 9.59
C LEU A 517 30.59 8.62 9.37
N GLY A 518 31.60 9.23 8.76
CA GLY A 518 32.90 8.60 8.50
C GLY A 518 33.83 8.55 9.73
N GLU A 519 33.54 9.34 10.76
CA GLU A 519 34.31 9.39 12.01
C GLU A 519 33.41 8.89 13.15
N ALA A 520 33.93 7.99 13.99
CA ALA A 520 33.16 7.37 15.05
C ALA A 520 32.95 8.35 16.24
N ASP A 521 32.04 9.29 16.08
CA ASP A 521 31.59 10.21 17.14
C ASP A 521 30.05 10.16 17.30
N ASP A 522 29.54 10.48 18.48
CA ASP A 522 28.10 10.59 18.76
C ASP A 522 27.54 11.98 18.35
N ALA A 523 28.34 12.80 17.66
CA ALA A 523 28.00 14.13 17.19
C ALA A 523 28.49 14.38 15.75
N ALA A 524 27.88 15.36 15.08
CA ALA A 524 28.34 15.87 13.79
C ALA A 524 28.77 17.33 13.92
N VAL A 525 29.87 17.70 13.26
CA VAL A 525 30.40 19.06 13.23
C VAL A 525 30.30 19.59 11.81
N VAL A 526 29.56 20.69 11.65
CA VAL A 526 29.33 21.36 10.37
C VAL A 526 29.80 22.80 10.44
N LYS A 527 30.33 23.32 9.34
CA LYS A 527 30.74 24.73 9.26
C LYS A 527 29.52 25.64 9.36
N ALA A 528 29.68 26.76 10.08
CA ALA A 528 28.63 27.76 10.19
C ALA A 528 28.33 28.42 8.82
N PRO A 529 27.09 28.86 8.59
CA PRO A 529 26.72 29.60 7.38
C PRO A 529 27.60 30.85 7.16
N PRO A 530 27.83 31.25 5.89
CA PRO A 530 28.54 32.47 5.56
C PRO A 530 27.80 33.73 6.05
N PRO A 531 28.46 34.89 6.16
CA PRO A 531 27.82 36.13 6.56
C PRO A 531 26.57 36.47 5.74
N GLY A 532 25.50 36.90 6.41
CA GLY A 532 24.18 37.20 5.81
C GLY A 532 23.27 35.98 5.63
N HIS A 533 23.77 34.77 5.90
CA HIS A 533 22.97 33.56 5.99
C HIS A 533 22.71 33.18 7.45
N VAL A 534 21.64 32.43 7.65
CA VAL A 534 21.18 31.94 8.94
C VAL A 534 20.94 30.44 8.88
N LEU A 535 21.07 29.81 10.04
CA LEU A 535 20.84 28.39 10.23
C LEU A 535 19.39 28.17 10.68
N VAL A 536 18.70 27.27 10.00
CA VAL A 536 17.37 26.79 10.34
C VAL A 536 17.50 25.38 10.91
N HIS A 537 16.91 25.14 12.07
CA HIS A 537 16.90 23.84 12.72
C HIS A 537 15.46 23.39 12.92
N THR A 538 15.18 22.15 12.53
CA THR A 538 13.90 21.50 12.80
C THR A 538 14.12 20.06 13.29
N VAL A 539 13.12 19.51 13.97
CA VAL A 539 13.07 18.12 14.38
C VAL A 539 11.65 17.59 14.22
N ASP A 540 11.53 16.48 13.50
CA ASP A 540 10.30 15.70 13.40
C ASP A 540 10.55 14.25 13.75
N PHE A 541 9.59 13.62 14.42
CA PHE A 541 9.66 12.22 14.80
C PHE A 541 8.26 11.63 14.94
N PHE A 542 8.01 10.49 14.30
CA PHE A 542 6.73 9.81 14.43
C PHE A 542 6.85 8.28 14.28
N ARG A 543 5.85 7.59 14.85
CA ARG A 543 5.68 6.14 14.70
C ARG A 543 5.22 5.79 13.28
N SER A 544 5.58 4.61 12.79
CA SER A 544 5.16 4.18 11.47
C SER A 544 3.64 4.00 11.38
N PHE A 545 3.07 4.51 10.30
CA PHE A 545 1.66 4.32 9.92
C PHE A 545 1.51 3.39 8.71
N VAL A 546 2.62 2.98 8.09
CA VAL A 546 2.66 1.98 7.01
C VAL A 546 3.53 0.79 7.37
N SER A 547 3.30 -0.34 6.71
CA SER A 547 4.02 -1.58 6.97
C SER A 547 5.32 -1.72 6.19
N ASP A 548 5.58 -0.88 5.18
CA ASP A 548 6.82 -0.89 4.40
C ASP A 548 7.85 0.14 4.93
N PRO A 549 8.94 -0.30 5.57
CA PRO A 549 9.97 0.60 6.11
C PRO A 549 10.58 1.54 5.07
N PHE A 550 10.72 1.11 3.81
CA PHE A 550 11.32 1.95 2.77
C PHE A 550 10.46 3.17 2.46
N VAL A 551 9.17 2.96 2.19
CA VAL A 551 8.21 4.05 1.96
C VAL A 551 8.08 4.92 3.21
N PHE A 552 8.03 4.32 4.39
CA PHE A 552 8.03 5.05 5.66
C PHE A 552 9.25 5.96 5.80
N GLY A 553 10.45 5.44 5.52
CA GLY A 553 11.70 6.18 5.50
C GLY A 553 11.66 7.38 4.58
N LYS A 554 11.19 7.18 3.35
CA LYS A 554 11.05 8.26 2.36
C LYS A 554 10.07 9.33 2.83
N VAL A 555 8.90 8.95 3.33
CA VAL A 555 7.90 9.91 3.84
C VAL A 555 8.42 10.68 5.06
N ALA A 556 9.08 10.02 6.00
CA ALA A 556 9.64 10.68 7.20
C ALA A 556 10.71 11.71 6.85
N ALA A 557 11.58 11.40 5.88
CA ALA A 557 12.56 12.35 5.39
C ALA A 557 11.89 13.55 4.68
N VAL A 558 10.94 13.30 3.75
CA VAL A 558 10.20 14.37 3.06
C VAL A 558 9.45 15.27 4.05
N HIS A 559 8.84 14.68 5.08
CA HIS A 559 8.14 15.42 6.12
C HIS A 559 9.08 16.33 6.92
N ALA A 560 10.19 15.78 7.42
CA ALA A 560 11.16 16.55 8.21
C ALA A 560 11.86 17.66 7.40
N LEU A 561 12.03 17.47 6.08
CA LEU A 561 12.50 18.52 5.18
C LEU A 561 11.47 19.66 4.99
N GLY A 562 10.19 19.37 5.22
CA GLY A 562 9.06 20.29 5.01
C GLY A 562 9.18 21.57 5.83
N ASP A 563 9.62 21.49 7.07
CA ASP A 563 9.81 22.66 7.93
C ASP A 563 10.91 23.61 7.41
N CYS A 564 12.03 23.06 6.92
CA CYS A 564 13.07 23.89 6.28
C CYS A 564 12.51 24.58 5.03
N HIS A 565 11.78 23.83 4.21
CA HIS A 565 11.11 24.34 3.02
C HIS A 565 10.10 25.45 3.34
N ALA A 566 9.30 25.31 4.41
CA ALA A 566 8.35 26.32 4.89
C ALA A 566 9.01 27.66 5.23
N MET A 567 10.24 27.60 5.75
CA MET A 567 11.04 28.77 6.12
C MET A 567 11.81 29.37 4.93
N GLY A 568 11.72 28.75 3.74
CA GLY A 568 12.50 29.13 2.57
C GLY A 568 13.98 28.75 2.68
N ALA A 569 14.32 27.80 3.55
CA ALA A 569 15.68 27.31 3.70
C ALA A 569 15.96 26.10 2.80
N THR A 570 17.21 25.98 2.37
CA THR A 570 17.72 24.79 1.69
C THR A 570 18.28 23.86 2.74
N ALA A 571 17.75 22.64 2.85
CA ALA A 571 18.26 21.64 3.78
C ALA A 571 19.69 21.21 3.40
N THR A 572 20.56 21.08 4.39
CA THR A 572 21.99 20.80 4.18
C THR A 572 22.46 19.54 4.87
N THR A 573 22.04 19.31 6.12
CA THR A 573 22.43 18.13 6.89
C THR A 573 21.29 17.60 7.75
N ALA A 574 21.31 16.30 8.04
CA ALA A 574 20.32 15.63 8.88
C ALA A 574 20.97 14.64 9.86
N LEU A 575 20.38 14.51 11.05
CA LEU A 575 20.66 13.46 12.02
C LEU A 575 19.42 12.57 12.18
N ALA A 576 19.57 11.26 12.04
CA ALA A 576 18.45 10.33 12.17
C ALA A 576 18.19 9.91 13.62
N THR A 577 16.93 9.74 14.02
CA THR A 577 16.53 9.00 15.23
C THR A 577 15.62 7.86 14.80
N ALA A 578 16.11 6.63 14.89
CA ALA A 578 15.45 5.44 14.36
C ALA A 578 15.13 4.42 15.44
N VAL A 579 13.92 3.87 15.42
CA VAL A 579 13.48 2.76 16.27
C VAL A 579 13.16 1.58 15.37
N VAL A 580 13.77 0.43 15.61
CA VAL A 580 13.49 -0.82 14.88
C VAL A 580 12.77 -1.85 15.76
N PRO A 581 11.83 -2.64 15.22
CA PRO A 581 11.15 -3.68 15.98
C PRO A 581 12.10 -4.72 16.58
N TYR A 582 11.70 -5.29 17.72
CA TYR A 582 12.43 -6.39 18.33
C TYR A 582 12.49 -7.63 17.41
N GLY A 583 13.70 -8.13 17.18
CA GLY A 583 13.92 -9.35 16.42
C GLY A 583 15.37 -9.85 16.50
N PRO A 584 15.69 -10.95 15.81
CA PRO A 584 17.06 -11.34 15.51
C PRO A 584 17.82 -10.24 14.77
N GLU A 585 19.15 -10.18 14.91
CA GLU A 585 19.99 -9.17 14.25
C GLU A 585 19.73 -9.05 12.75
N SER A 586 19.55 -10.16 12.05
CA SER A 586 19.29 -10.16 10.60
C SER A 586 17.96 -9.46 10.23
N LYS A 587 16.95 -9.54 11.09
CA LYS A 587 15.64 -8.90 10.87
C LYS A 587 15.70 -7.41 11.14
N ALA A 588 16.32 -7.02 12.26
CA ALA A 588 16.58 -5.63 12.60
C ALA A 588 17.47 -4.93 11.55
N GLU A 589 18.52 -5.62 11.07
CA GLU A 589 19.39 -5.15 10.00
C GLU A 589 18.61 -4.89 8.70
N GLY A 590 17.75 -5.83 8.31
CA GLY A 590 16.90 -5.69 7.13
C GLY A 590 15.97 -4.49 7.22
N ASP A 591 15.23 -4.35 8.33
CA ASP A 591 14.29 -3.25 8.53
C ASP A 591 15.00 -1.89 8.55
N LEU A 592 16.13 -1.79 9.28
CA LEU A 592 16.95 -0.58 9.31
C LEU A 592 17.48 -0.23 7.92
N ASN A 593 17.99 -1.20 7.17
CA ASN A 593 18.52 -0.98 5.82
C ASN A 593 17.44 -0.46 4.87
N HIS A 594 16.25 -1.05 4.86
CA HIS A 594 15.15 -0.55 4.01
C HIS A 594 14.69 0.85 4.43
N MET A 595 14.52 1.06 5.74
CA MET A 595 14.07 2.34 6.28
C MET A 595 15.03 3.47 5.92
N MET A 596 16.32 3.25 6.17
CA MET A 596 17.34 4.26 5.88
C MET A 596 17.58 4.42 4.37
N ALA A 597 17.47 3.38 3.56
CA ALA A 597 17.57 3.50 2.10
C ALA A 597 16.50 4.44 1.52
N GLY A 598 15.23 4.28 1.94
CA GLY A 598 14.16 5.16 1.48
C GLY A 598 14.31 6.60 1.97
N ALA A 599 14.78 6.78 3.22
CA ALA A 599 15.08 8.11 3.75
C ALA A 599 16.24 8.79 3.00
N MET A 600 17.31 8.05 2.72
CA MET A 600 18.47 8.56 1.99
C MET A 600 18.12 8.96 0.56
N GLU A 601 17.19 8.27 -0.09
CA GLU A 601 16.69 8.67 -1.41
C GLU A 601 16.10 10.09 -1.36
N ALA A 602 15.17 10.36 -0.42
CA ALA A 602 14.58 11.69 -0.26
C ALA A 602 15.58 12.76 0.19
N LEU A 603 16.49 12.44 1.12
CA LEU A 603 17.53 13.38 1.59
C LEU A 603 18.49 13.73 0.45
N SER A 604 18.92 12.74 -0.34
CA SER A 604 19.80 12.94 -1.49
C SER A 604 19.12 13.75 -2.59
N GLU A 605 17.84 13.50 -2.89
CA GLU A 605 17.05 14.32 -3.83
C GLU A 605 17.01 15.80 -3.41
N ALA A 606 17.01 16.08 -2.10
CA ALA A 606 17.04 17.43 -1.53
C ALA A 606 18.46 18.01 -1.36
N GLY A 607 19.52 17.27 -1.71
CA GLY A 607 20.91 17.70 -1.48
C GLY A 607 21.32 17.73 0.00
N CYS A 608 20.56 17.08 0.88
CA CYS A 608 20.77 17.04 2.32
C CYS A 608 21.59 15.81 2.71
N LEU A 609 22.70 16.01 3.43
CA LEU A 609 23.58 14.93 3.87
C LEU A 609 23.11 14.34 5.21
N LEU A 610 22.95 13.02 5.28
CA LEU A 610 22.82 12.35 6.57
C LEU A 610 24.19 12.33 7.26
N VAL A 611 24.36 13.03 8.38
CA VAL A 611 25.68 13.19 9.02
C VAL A 611 25.84 12.39 10.32
N GLY A 612 24.79 11.69 10.75
CA GLY A 612 24.82 10.89 11.97
C GLY A 612 23.43 10.45 12.40
N GLY A 613 23.33 9.90 13.60
CA GLY A 613 22.04 9.56 14.19
C GLY A 613 22.12 8.59 15.37
N HIS A 614 20.95 8.27 15.91
CA HIS A 614 20.76 7.32 16.99
C HIS A 614 19.77 6.23 16.59
N THR A 615 20.06 5.00 16.99
CA THR A 615 19.22 3.83 16.72
C THR A 615 18.82 3.17 18.03
N SER A 616 17.58 2.74 18.17
CA SER A 616 17.13 1.91 19.28
C SER A 616 16.22 0.79 18.80
N GLU A 617 16.07 -0.23 19.63
CA GLU A 617 15.08 -1.28 19.44
C GLU A 617 13.82 -0.95 20.26
N GLY A 618 12.65 -1.20 19.69
CA GLY A 618 11.36 -0.88 20.30
C GLY A 618 10.24 -1.80 19.81
N ALA A 619 9.03 -1.58 20.32
CA ALA A 619 7.85 -2.35 19.92
C ALA A 619 7.35 -1.97 18.51
N GLU A 620 7.40 -0.69 18.18
CA GLU A 620 6.94 -0.15 16.91
C GLU A 620 8.11 0.47 16.14
N LEU A 621 8.08 0.34 14.81
CA LEU A 621 8.99 1.07 13.93
C LEU A 621 8.70 2.57 14.05
N ALA A 622 9.75 3.38 14.23
CA ALA A 622 9.62 4.84 14.27
C ALA A 622 10.87 5.50 13.68
N LEU A 623 10.70 6.68 13.12
CA LEU A 623 11.79 7.42 12.49
C LEU A 623 11.53 8.92 12.63
N GLY A 624 12.62 9.64 12.78
CA GLY A 624 12.64 11.09 12.76
C GLY A 624 13.98 11.62 12.33
N PHE A 625 14.01 12.90 11.99
CA PHE A 625 15.22 13.61 11.59
C PHE A 625 15.28 14.95 12.31
N SER A 626 16.47 15.27 12.83
CA SER A 626 16.84 16.65 13.08
C SER A 626 17.51 17.18 11.83
N VAL A 627 16.90 18.17 11.17
CA VAL A 627 17.36 18.72 9.89
C VAL A 627 17.89 20.12 10.13
N ASN A 628 19.07 20.39 9.56
CA ASN A 628 19.64 21.72 9.46
C ASN A 628 19.51 22.22 8.02
N GLY A 629 19.10 23.47 7.87
CA GLY A 629 19.03 24.15 6.59
C GLY A 629 19.62 25.54 6.65
N GLU A 630 19.93 26.10 5.49
CA GLU A 630 20.52 27.43 5.35
C GLU A 630 19.59 28.34 4.52
N ALA A 631 19.47 29.60 4.93
CA ALA A 631 18.75 30.62 4.18
C ALA A 631 19.46 31.96 4.32
N LYS A 632 19.29 32.86 3.34
CA LYS A 632 19.60 34.28 3.57
C LYS A 632 18.59 34.87 4.54
N GLU A 633 19.05 35.66 5.49
CA GLU A 633 18.18 36.26 6.52
C GLU A 633 17.02 37.06 5.90
N THR A 634 17.30 37.75 4.79
CA THR A 634 16.33 38.58 4.06
C THR A 634 15.31 37.80 3.23
N GLU A 635 15.56 36.51 2.98
CA GLU A 635 14.73 35.65 2.13
C GLU A 635 13.95 34.62 2.95
N LEU A 636 14.01 34.69 4.29
CA LEU A 636 13.25 33.82 5.18
C LEU A 636 11.74 34.04 5.02
N MET A 637 11.03 32.95 4.79
CA MET A 637 9.57 32.92 4.88
C MET A 637 9.17 32.69 6.34
N ARG A 638 8.09 33.35 6.76
CA ARG A 638 7.56 33.26 8.13
C ARG A 638 6.07 32.92 8.09
N LYS A 639 5.53 32.44 9.20
CA LYS A 639 4.08 32.31 9.42
C LYS A 639 3.38 33.68 9.59
N CYS A 640 3.99 34.79 9.20
CA CYS A 640 3.41 36.12 9.25
C CYS A 640 3.70 36.87 7.94
N GLY A 641 3.20 38.11 7.81
CA GLY A 641 3.45 38.92 6.61
C GLY A 641 2.41 38.78 5.52
N LEU A 642 1.28 38.11 5.80
CA LEU A 642 0.12 38.12 4.92
C LEU A 642 -0.44 39.54 4.79
N LYS A 643 -0.86 39.91 3.57
CA LYS A 643 -1.41 41.23 3.23
C LYS A 643 -2.75 41.09 2.52
N PRO A 644 -3.69 42.02 2.73
CA PRO A 644 -4.95 42.04 1.98
C PRO A 644 -4.72 42.06 0.46
N GLY A 645 -5.55 41.31 -0.27
CA GLY A 645 -5.47 41.20 -1.74
C GLY A 645 -4.53 40.11 -2.25
N GLN A 646 -3.80 39.43 -1.37
CA GLN A 646 -3.07 38.22 -1.73
C GLN A 646 -4.00 36.99 -1.71
N VAL A 647 -3.59 35.89 -2.35
CA VAL A 647 -4.33 34.62 -2.35
C VAL A 647 -3.52 33.48 -1.80
N LEU A 648 -4.31 32.64 -1.16
CA LEU A 648 -4.01 31.36 -0.59
C LEU A 648 -3.86 30.31 -1.66
N ILE A 649 -2.97 29.36 -1.43
CA ILE A 649 -2.68 28.35 -2.41
C ILE A 649 -2.37 27.02 -1.72
N LEU A 650 -2.48 25.89 -2.40
CA LEU A 650 -2.20 24.59 -1.80
C LEU A 650 -1.61 23.64 -2.85
N THR A 651 -0.45 23.07 -2.57
CA THR A 651 0.44 22.27 -3.46
C THR A 651 0.12 20.79 -3.35
N LYS A 652 -0.50 20.37 -2.25
CA LYS A 652 -0.94 19.00 -2.06
C LYS A 652 -2.38 18.95 -1.55
N PRO A 653 -3.19 18.03 -2.05
CA PRO A 653 -4.56 17.86 -1.58
C PRO A 653 -4.62 17.45 -0.10
N LEU A 654 -5.75 17.73 0.56
CA LEU A 654 -6.00 17.33 1.94
C LEU A 654 -6.64 15.94 2.03
N GLY A 655 -6.45 15.27 3.17
CA GLY A 655 -7.21 14.10 3.57
C GLY A 655 -6.39 12.89 4.01
N SER A 656 -5.07 13.04 4.23
CA SER A 656 -4.23 11.91 4.62
C SER A 656 -4.65 11.30 5.97
N GLY A 657 -5.03 12.13 6.95
CA GLY A 657 -5.39 11.68 8.28
C GLY A 657 -6.62 10.78 8.26
N VAL A 658 -7.68 11.21 7.57
CA VAL A 658 -8.91 10.41 7.42
C VAL A 658 -8.69 9.15 6.59
N LEU A 659 -7.85 9.21 5.55
CA LEU A 659 -7.56 8.05 4.70
C LEU A 659 -6.79 6.97 5.47
N PHE A 660 -5.80 7.31 6.28
CA PHE A 660 -5.13 6.30 7.13
C PHE A 660 -5.99 5.83 8.29
N ALA A 661 -6.86 6.68 8.85
CA ALA A 661 -7.87 6.20 9.79
C ALA A 661 -8.80 5.15 9.14
N ALA A 662 -9.17 5.36 7.86
CA ALA A 662 -9.94 4.40 7.08
C ALA A 662 -9.13 3.14 6.75
N ASP A 663 -7.86 3.25 6.37
CA ASP A 663 -6.98 2.10 6.10
C ASP A 663 -6.79 1.22 7.35
N MET A 664 -6.49 1.85 8.49
CA MET A 664 -6.30 1.16 9.76
C MET A 664 -7.55 0.40 10.22
N SER A 665 -8.74 0.85 9.81
CA SER A 665 -10.02 0.19 10.09
C SER A 665 -10.55 -0.69 8.94
N GLY A 666 -9.77 -0.90 7.89
CA GLY A 666 -10.15 -1.74 6.75
C GLY A 666 -11.26 -1.16 5.87
N LYS A 667 -11.50 0.17 5.94
CA LYS A 667 -12.56 0.90 5.24
C LYS A 667 -12.06 1.68 4.02
N ALA A 668 -10.74 1.85 3.86
CA ALA A 668 -10.17 2.49 2.68
C ALA A 668 -10.03 1.50 1.52
N LYS A 669 -10.17 2.00 0.29
CA LYS A 669 -9.71 1.27 -0.91
C LYS A 669 -8.19 1.38 -1.01
N GLY A 670 -7.52 0.31 -1.44
CA GLY A 670 -6.08 0.28 -1.61
C GLY A 670 -5.54 1.33 -2.59
N SER A 671 -6.32 1.68 -3.61
CA SER A 671 -5.95 2.75 -4.56
C SER A 671 -5.83 4.11 -3.88
N TRP A 672 -6.75 4.44 -2.96
CA TRP A 672 -6.72 5.71 -2.22
C TRP A 672 -5.48 5.79 -1.32
N VAL A 673 -5.13 4.69 -0.65
CA VAL A 673 -3.94 4.62 0.22
C VAL A 673 -2.67 4.73 -0.61
N SER A 674 -2.60 4.03 -1.74
CA SER A 674 -1.45 4.08 -2.65
C SER A 674 -1.22 5.50 -3.20
N GLU A 675 -2.27 6.20 -3.62
CA GLU A 675 -2.19 7.58 -4.12
C GLU A 675 -1.81 8.57 -3.01
N ALA A 676 -2.39 8.41 -1.81
CA ALA A 676 -2.01 9.22 -0.65
C ALA A 676 -0.51 9.07 -0.33
N LEU A 677 0.02 7.84 -0.36
CA LEU A 677 1.45 7.59 -0.16
C LEU A 677 2.32 8.20 -1.27
N GLN A 678 1.85 8.26 -2.52
CA GLN A 678 2.57 8.95 -3.59
C GLN A 678 2.66 10.46 -3.32
N HIS A 679 1.56 11.09 -2.88
CA HIS A 679 1.58 12.51 -2.48
C HIS A 679 2.54 12.79 -1.31
N MET A 680 2.62 11.88 -0.33
CA MET A 680 3.47 12.04 0.85
C MET A 680 4.97 11.87 0.55
N GLN A 681 5.31 11.10 -0.48
CA GLN A 681 6.69 10.91 -0.93
C GLN A 681 7.15 12.02 -1.86
N HIS A 682 6.25 12.87 -2.36
CA HIS A 682 6.60 13.97 -3.24
C HIS A 682 7.19 15.15 -2.44
N SER A 683 8.43 15.51 -2.75
CA SER A 683 9.08 16.68 -2.14
C SER A 683 8.45 17.98 -2.64
N SER A 684 8.40 18.98 -1.77
CA SER A 684 7.90 20.31 -2.12
C SER A 684 8.99 21.33 -2.39
N ALA A 685 10.26 20.90 -2.49
CA ALA A 685 11.40 21.77 -2.75
C ALA A 685 11.20 22.63 -4.01
N ALA A 686 10.65 22.04 -5.08
CA ALA A 686 10.37 22.74 -6.34
C ALA A 686 9.34 23.88 -6.14
N ALA A 687 8.27 23.62 -5.38
CA ALA A 687 7.27 24.63 -5.07
C ALA A 687 7.89 25.80 -4.32
N VAL A 688 8.74 25.55 -3.31
CA VAL A 688 9.40 26.62 -2.54
C VAL A 688 10.22 27.55 -3.43
N ALA A 689 10.95 27.01 -4.42
CA ALA A 689 11.70 27.83 -5.37
C ALA A 689 10.78 28.78 -6.14
N CYS A 690 9.65 28.27 -6.66
CA CYS A 690 8.62 29.08 -7.31
C CYS A 690 8.04 30.15 -6.37
N LEU A 691 7.79 29.82 -5.10
CA LEU A 691 7.23 30.76 -4.12
C LEU A 691 8.20 31.90 -3.81
N ARG A 692 9.49 31.60 -3.66
CA ARG A 692 10.52 32.62 -3.45
C ARG A 692 10.63 33.55 -4.64
N GLU A 693 10.68 33.00 -5.86
CA GLU A 693 10.72 33.80 -7.10
C GLU A 693 9.47 34.68 -7.25
N ALA A 694 8.31 34.17 -6.85
CA ALA A 694 7.05 34.91 -6.88
C ALA A 694 6.91 35.98 -5.77
N GLY A 695 7.84 36.04 -4.81
CA GLY A 695 7.82 37.01 -3.71
C GLY A 695 6.82 36.66 -2.61
N ALA A 696 6.69 35.37 -2.26
CA ALA A 696 5.86 34.91 -1.16
C ALA A 696 6.15 35.68 0.15
N THR A 697 5.11 36.24 0.77
CA THR A 697 5.25 37.04 2.00
C THR A 697 4.99 36.25 3.28
N GLY A 698 4.50 35.03 3.18
CA GLY A 698 4.32 34.11 4.29
C GLY A 698 4.12 32.68 3.80
N CYS A 699 4.50 31.70 4.60
CA CYS A 699 4.39 30.27 4.28
C CYS A 699 4.23 29.44 5.56
N SER A 700 3.59 28.28 5.45
CA SER A 700 3.49 27.27 6.50
C SER A 700 3.45 25.88 5.85
N ASP A 701 4.02 24.88 6.54
CA ASP A 701 3.73 23.48 6.24
C ASP A 701 2.38 23.11 6.88
N VAL A 702 1.46 22.55 6.09
CA VAL A 702 0.15 22.11 6.58
C VAL A 702 0.29 20.69 7.13
N THR A 703 0.38 20.56 8.45
CA THR A 703 0.62 19.28 9.13
C THR A 703 -0.46 18.95 10.17
N GLY A 704 -0.09 18.71 11.44
CA GLY A 704 -0.94 18.11 12.47
C GLY A 704 -2.22 18.89 12.80
N PHE A 705 -2.27 20.20 12.60
CA PHE A 705 -3.45 21.02 12.91
C PHE A 705 -4.43 21.19 11.74
N GLY A 706 -4.13 20.60 10.57
CA GLY A 706 -4.92 20.79 9.36
C GLY A 706 -4.82 22.22 8.79
N LEU A 707 -5.55 22.48 7.71
CA LEU A 707 -5.49 23.75 6.98
C LEU A 707 -5.96 24.94 7.85
N ILE A 708 -7.11 24.80 8.51
CA ILE A 708 -7.69 25.91 9.30
C ILE A 708 -6.83 26.22 10.53
N GLY A 709 -6.27 25.20 11.19
CA GLY A 709 -5.37 25.41 12.32
C GLY A 709 -4.16 26.26 11.94
N ASN A 710 -3.47 25.89 10.86
CA ASN A 710 -2.31 26.64 10.36
C ASN A 710 -2.69 28.03 9.85
N LEU A 711 -3.79 28.16 9.10
CA LEU A 711 -4.24 29.47 8.60
C LEU A 711 -4.66 30.41 9.74
N ALA A 712 -5.25 29.89 10.82
CA ALA A 712 -5.58 30.67 12.01
C ALA A 712 -4.33 31.21 12.71
N GLU A 713 -3.22 30.47 12.73
CA GLU A 713 -1.93 30.99 13.22
C GLU A 713 -1.44 32.14 12.34
N MET A 714 -1.45 31.95 11.01
CA MET A 714 -0.90 32.91 10.06
C MET A 714 -1.69 34.22 10.00
N THR A 715 -3.01 34.12 9.98
CA THR A 715 -3.93 35.28 9.97
C THR A 715 -3.83 36.08 11.25
N ARG A 716 -3.78 35.41 12.42
CA ARG A 716 -3.58 36.06 13.72
C ARG A 716 -2.22 36.78 13.78
N ALA A 717 -1.15 36.13 13.33
CA ALA A 717 0.19 36.72 13.33
C ALA A 717 0.30 37.94 12.39
N SER A 718 -0.49 37.95 11.31
CA SER A 718 -0.50 39.03 10.31
C SER A 718 -1.57 40.08 10.52
N GLN A 719 -2.48 39.89 11.50
CA GLN A 719 -3.63 40.77 11.76
C GLN A 719 -4.51 40.98 10.51
N VAL A 720 -4.75 39.90 9.75
CA VAL A 720 -5.62 39.89 8.57
C VAL A 720 -6.65 38.77 8.68
N THR A 721 -7.66 38.78 7.82
CA THR A 721 -8.58 37.65 7.62
C THR A 721 -8.34 37.00 6.26
N ALA A 722 -8.75 35.75 6.13
CA ALA A 722 -8.68 34.98 4.89
C ALA A 722 -10.06 34.47 4.51
N ARG A 723 -10.34 34.43 3.20
CA ARG A 723 -11.60 33.89 2.67
C ARG A 723 -11.29 32.64 1.85
N LEU A 724 -11.84 31.51 2.30
CA LEU A 724 -11.67 30.23 1.63
C LEU A 724 -12.94 29.85 0.86
N ASN A 725 -12.74 29.41 -0.38
CA ASN A 725 -13.77 28.66 -1.09
C ASN A 725 -13.58 27.17 -0.79
N ALA A 726 -14.33 26.64 0.16
CA ALA A 726 -14.23 25.25 0.60
C ALA A 726 -14.46 24.23 -0.52
N ALA A 727 -15.19 24.59 -1.59
CA ALA A 727 -15.40 23.72 -2.75
C ALA A 727 -14.18 23.68 -3.69
N ALA A 728 -13.28 24.66 -3.61
CA ALA A 728 -12.06 24.72 -4.41
C ALA A 728 -10.84 24.11 -3.68
N VAL A 729 -10.99 23.67 -2.43
CA VAL A 729 -9.91 23.02 -1.69
C VAL A 729 -9.69 21.61 -2.27
N PRO A 730 -8.49 21.31 -2.80
CA PRO A 730 -8.22 20.00 -3.38
C PRO A 730 -8.18 18.92 -2.29
N LEU A 731 -8.81 17.78 -2.58
CA LEU A 731 -8.91 16.64 -1.66
C LEU A 731 -8.34 15.40 -2.31
N MET A 732 -7.69 14.54 -1.52
CA MET A 732 -7.21 13.25 -1.97
C MET A 732 -8.40 12.36 -2.35
N GLU A 733 -8.23 11.48 -3.33
CA GLU A 733 -9.28 10.55 -3.73
C GLU A 733 -9.76 9.73 -2.50
N GLY A 734 -11.07 9.62 -2.33
CA GLY A 734 -11.67 8.88 -1.21
C GLY A 734 -11.77 9.65 0.11
N ALA A 735 -11.04 10.75 0.33
CA ALA A 735 -11.06 11.47 1.61
C ALA A 735 -12.46 11.95 2.00
N LEU A 736 -13.18 12.58 1.04
CA LEU A 736 -14.56 13.03 1.24
C LEU A 736 -15.52 11.86 1.50
N HIS A 737 -15.32 10.74 0.80
CA HIS A 737 -16.13 9.55 1.00
C HIS A 737 -15.95 9.02 2.42
N CYS A 738 -14.70 8.77 2.85
CA CYS A 738 -14.38 8.28 4.19
C CYS A 738 -14.91 9.20 5.29
N SER A 739 -14.69 10.51 5.15
CA SER A 739 -15.17 11.51 6.11
C SER A 739 -16.70 11.49 6.22
N THR A 740 -17.42 11.47 5.09
CA THR A 740 -18.89 11.46 5.09
C THR A 740 -19.50 10.12 5.51
N SER A 741 -18.71 9.03 5.49
CA SER A 741 -19.04 7.74 6.09
C SER A 741 -18.74 7.66 7.60
N GLY A 742 -18.38 8.77 8.23
CA GLY A 742 -18.14 8.85 9.68
C GLY A 742 -16.76 8.37 10.12
N VAL A 743 -15.80 8.19 9.20
CA VAL A 743 -14.40 7.96 9.56
C VAL A 743 -13.75 9.29 9.91
N ALA A 744 -12.98 9.31 11.00
CA ALA A 744 -12.22 10.46 11.44
C ALA A 744 -10.87 10.02 11.99
N SER A 745 -9.86 10.87 11.82
CA SER A 745 -8.60 10.74 12.52
C SER A 745 -8.78 11.04 14.02
N SER A 746 -7.92 10.46 14.86
CA SER A 746 -8.01 10.62 16.31
C SER A 746 -7.78 12.05 16.79
N LEU A 747 -7.09 12.89 16.01
CA LEU A 747 -6.80 14.29 16.35
C LEU A 747 -7.87 15.27 15.86
N LEU A 748 -8.77 14.84 14.96
CA LEU A 748 -9.82 15.71 14.42
C LEU A 748 -10.67 16.39 15.51
N PRO A 749 -11.14 15.71 16.58
CA PRO A 749 -11.94 16.35 17.62
C PRO A 749 -11.23 17.53 18.29
N ASP A 750 -9.91 17.43 18.49
CA ASP A 750 -9.11 18.51 19.06
C ASP A 750 -8.86 19.63 18.05
N ASN A 751 -8.56 19.28 16.78
CA ASN A 751 -8.36 20.28 15.72
C ASN A 751 -9.63 21.09 15.43
N LEU A 752 -10.82 20.50 15.58
CA LEU A 752 -12.09 21.21 15.43
C LEU A 752 -12.26 22.38 16.41
N LYS A 753 -11.49 22.47 17.50
CA LYS A 753 -11.47 23.65 18.38
C LYS A 753 -11.02 24.92 17.63
N ALA A 754 -10.23 24.77 16.56
CA ALA A 754 -9.84 25.88 15.69
C ALA A 754 -11.02 26.48 14.91
N ALA A 755 -12.19 25.85 14.90
CA ALA A 755 -13.43 26.40 14.33
C ALA A 755 -13.81 27.75 14.96
N ALA A 756 -13.39 28.02 16.20
CA ALA A 756 -13.59 29.31 16.86
C ALA A 756 -12.91 30.49 16.12
N ALA A 757 -11.95 30.22 15.23
CA ALA A 757 -11.33 31.23 14.37
C ALA A 757 -12.10 31.49 13.06
N VAL A 758 -13.20 30.77 12.80
CA VAL A 758 -13.99 30.89 11.57
C VAL A 758 -15.24 31.73 11.84
N GLU A 759 -15.34 32.89 11.19
CA GLU A 759 -16.44 33.86 11.42
C GLU A 759 -17.83 33.28 11.15
N ASN A 760 -17.99 32.47 10.09
CA ASN A 760 -19.24 31.84 9.70
C ASN A 760 -19.27 30.33 9.99
N ALA A 761 -18.68 29.91 11.13
CA ALA A 761 -18.52 28.51 11.49
C ALA A 761 -19.85 27.71 11.44
N ASP A 762 -20.96 28.28 11.91
CA ASP A 762 -22.27 27.60 11.94
C ASP A 762 -22.80 27.26 10.54
N GLU A 763 -22.52 28.11 9.55
CA GLU A 763 -22.87 27.85 8.15
C GLU A 763 -21.89 26.88 7.50
N ALA A 764 -20.59 27.11 7.73
CA ALA A 764 -19.52 26.31 7.16
C ALA A 764 -19.54 24.85 7.68
N ALA A 765 -19.97 24.63 8.92
CA ALA A 765 -20.12 23.29 9.52
C ALA A 765 -21.12 22.39 8.79
N LYS A 766 -22.00 22.96 7.95
CA LYS A 766 -22.96 22.20 7.12
C LYS A 766 -22.30 21.63 5.86
N LEU A 767 -21.10 22.10 5.50
CA LEU A 767 -20.38 21.63 4.33
C LEU A 767 -19.82 20.23 4.56
N ARG A 768 -19.95 19.35 3.55
CA ARG A 768 -19.39 18.00 3.61
C ARG A 768 -17.87 17.98 3.74
N THR A 769 -17.19 19.04 3.30
CA THR A 769 -15.73 19.20 3.39
C THR A 769 -15.27 19.73 4.73
N TRP A 770 -16.17 20.22 5.59
CA TRP A 770 -15.82 20.86 6.86
C TRP A 770 -14.84 20.06 7.71
N PRO A 771 -15.05 18.76 7.99
CA PRO A 771 -14.11 17.99 8.81
C PRO A 771 -12.71 17.90 8.18
N LEU A 772 -12.62 17.85 6.85
CA LEU A 772 -11.35 17.71 6.12
C LEU A 772 -10.46 18.95 6.23
N LEU A 773 -11.05 20.12 6.47
CA LEU A 773 -10.29 21.36 6.67
C LEU A 773 -9.50 21.37 7.99
N PHE A 774 -9.86 20.48 8.92
CA PHE A 774 -9.22 20.28 10.23
C PHE A 774 -8.50 18.93 10.33
N ASP A 775 -8.53 18.11 9.28
CA ASP A 775 -7.89 16.80 9.29
C ASP A 775 -6.36 16.98 9.37
N PRO A 776 -5.66 16.30 10.31
CA PRO A 776 -4.21 16.29 10.36
C PRO A 776 -3.62 15.76 9.05
N GLN A 777 -2.61 16.45 8.55
CA GLN A 777 -1.86 16.02 7.38
C GLN A 777 -0.49 15.48 7.76
N THR A 778 -0.05 14.42 7.08
CA THR A 778 1.32 13.90 7.14
C THR A 778 1.98 14.21 5.79
N SER A 779 3.14 14.88 5.79
CA SER A 779 3.78 15.38 4.56
C SER A 779 2.79 16.17 3.67
N GLY A 780 2.14 17.16 4.27
CA GLY A 780 1.15 18.00 3.60
C GLY A 780 1.75 18.93 2.55
N GLY A 781 0.90 19.79 1.98
CA GLY A 781 1.30 20.74 0.94
C GLY A 781 1.64 22.11 1.51
N PHE A 782 2.55 22.79 0.82
CA PHE A 782 2.72 24.25 0.83
C PHE A 782 1.74 24.90 -0.13
N PRO A 783 1.66 26.21 -0.29
CA PRO A 783 0.79 26.85 -1.31
C PRO A 783 1.45 27.06 -2.71
N GLU A 784 0.84 26.82 -3.91
CA GLU A 784 1.40 27.23 -5.25
C GLU A 784 0.43 27.60 -6.43
N LYS A 785 0.77 28.69 -7.17
CA LYS A 785 0.05 29.64 -8.10
C LYS A 785 -0.90 29.14 -9.22
N PRO A 786 -1.74 30.06 -9.79
CA PRO A 786 -1.40 30.66 -11.10
C PRO A 786 -1.43 32.21 -11.16
N GLN A 787 -0.69 32.78 -12.12
CA GLN A 787 -0.58 34.20 -12.57
C GLN A 787 -1.72 35.11 -12.05
N ASN A 788 -1.57 36.05 -11.12
CA ASN A 788 -0.71 37.21 -11.03
C ASN A 788 -0.86 37.75 -9.58
N ARG A 789 0.25 38.17 -8.92
CA ARG A 789 0.35 38.83 -7.59
C ARG A 789 -0.23 38.09 -6.36
N LEU A 790 0.46 37.11 -5.73
CA LEU A 790 -0.15 36.26 -4.67
C LEU A 790 0.80 35.72 -3.59
N CYS A 791 0.31 35.60 -2.34
CA CYS A 791 0.87 34.87 -1.18
C CYS A 791 -0.25 34.33 -0.27
N ILE A 792 -0.22 33.18 0.41
CA ILE A 792 0.17 31.77 0.19
C ILE A 792 -0.31 31.11 1.51
N GLY A 793 -1.28 30.19 1.43
CA GLY A 793 -1.77 29.33 2.53
C GLY A 793 -2.80 28.32 2.08
#